data_AF-A0A844WEU6-F1
#
_entry.id   AF-A0A844WEU6-F1
#
_cell.length_a   1.000
_cell.length_b   1.000
_cell.length_c   1.000
_cell.angle_alpha   90.00
_cell.angle_beta   90.00
_cell.angle_gamma   90.00
#
_symmetry.space_group_name_H-M   'P 1'
#
loop_
_entity.id
_entity.type
_entity.pdbx_description
1 polymer ?
#
loop_
_entity_poly.entity_id
_entity_poly.type
_entity_poly.pdbx_seq_one_letter_code
_entity_poly.pdbx_strand_id
1 'polypeptide(L)'
;MTNPVIWPFHLIGGQPPAIIETWRSRRGQMTRLDPRIARLVAVALTLTFAPQPGLAKVLGLVVGVSDYEYLDADLRGPANDVGLVARMLLARGAAPADVTVLAAPDAPLPGGLAPAAQPRRAAIVAALEGLAATARPGDTVVFYFSGHGSQMPDASGDEAGGYDEILLPSDARDWKGAIGAVENALVDDELGVMMQAILDTGAELVAILDACHSATGFRDIAGNGAARYVDPALLGVPDAQAGDAEAGQVAPPLNGRFVFLYSSQSDQRSFEYPLGDAGDPASWYGDFTGALMPVLTAGQGLSWAQALMAATDGMSRSGPAAQTPDAEGTLLEAPVFGTGTGQALWRTEGRRVAAGLLAGLGAGAQLAVYADAAASGTPVLAEVAELRADSAMLAGGEGLPAQGYARLNRPAPPAPLALAAPVAADGGDYAALAATLAEVTANLDGIAPADAGRAAMTPYFTGGTLALAGRDGVLDGAGPGSSPRLSGGETGPQAVAAFLDRAARAHALRTALGMAEGGGLSAFALPGVGLQVALTQVGGGAECDGSGAETPVTGAATVQDCDQLWLSVTNGSRTARDITVLYLDRDLAVTALWPEGGLSNRLGFGETQEIGLQITNPSDLPGSEELIVLSAPAVQGAPRTVLTALADPVQMRAAAPESGPLAQYLMAAADPSAQQRNLPMPGAVPRLEVTRFRISLAPAGIR
;
A
#
# COMPACT_ATOMS: atom_id res chain seq x y z
N MET A 1 -36.37 -29.30 58.32
CA MET A 1 -37.65 -28.75 58.82
C MET A 1 -37.68 -28.84 60.33
N THR A 2 -38.47 -27.99 60.98
CA THR A 2 -39.05 -28.23 62.30
C THR A 2 -39.57 -29.68 62.45
N ASN A 3 -39.36 -30.26 63.65
CA ASN A 3 -39.97 -31.48 64.22
C ASN A 3 -39.68 -32.87 63.56
N PRO A 4 -39.76 -33.97 64.34
CA PRO A 4 -38.54 -34.75 64.68
C PRO A 4 -38.70 -36.27 64.55
N VAL A 5 -37.60 -37.04 64.42
CA VAL A 5 -37.57 -38.47 64.82
C VAL A 5 -36.15 -38.88 65.29
N ILE A 6 -36.05 -39.10 66.61
CA ILE A 6 -35.41 -40.20 67.37
C ILE A 6 -33.91 -40.58 67.15
N TRP A 7 -33.20 -40.52 68.29
CA TRP A 7 -31.84 -40.90 68.72
C TRP A 7 -31.56 -42.43 68.71
N PRO A 8 -30.31 -42.98 68.82
CA PRO A 8 -29.40 -42.66 69.95
C PRO A 8 -27.85 -42.83 69.82
N PHE A 9 -27.15 -42.19 70.78
CA PHE A 9 -26.01 -42.63 71.65
C PHE A 9 -25.04 -43.73 71.14
N HIS A 10 -23.74 -43.83 71.47
CA HIS A 10 -22.73 -43.12 72.28
C HIS A 10 -21.42 -43.95 72.14
N LEU A 11 -20.27 -43.30 72.38
CA LEU A 11 -19.00 -43.87 72.92
C LEU A 11 -18.27 -44.92 72.05
N ILE A 12 -16.94 -44.88 71.89
CA ILE A 12 -15.86 -45.04 72.89
C ILE A 12 -14.73 -44.06 72.50
N GLY A 13 -14.22 -43.15 73.36
CA GLY A 13 -13.29 -43.42 74.46
C GLY A 13 -11.87 -43.67 73.90
N GLY A 14 -10.80 -42.94 74.18
CA GLY A 14 -10.48 -42.05 75.29
C GLY A 14 -9.17 -42.48 75.95
N GLN A 15 -8.13 -41.63 75.79
CA GLN A 15 -7.07 -41.30 76.77
C GLN A 15 -5.94 -42.34 77.05
N PRO A 16 -4.75 -41.94 77.58
CA PRO A 16 -4.49 -40.74 78.40
C PRO A 16 -3.17 -39.94 78.14
N PRO A 17 -2.98 -38.84 78.89
CA PRO A 17 -2.04 -37.73 78.63
C PRO A 17 -0.86 -37.68 79.61
N ALA A 18 0.07 -36.74 79.38
CA ALA A 18 0.98 -36.04 80.32
C ALA A 18 2.13 -35.46 79.47
N ILE A 19 2.37 -34.15 79.25
CA ILE A 19 2.59 -32.99 80.15
C ILE A 19 3.54 -33.30 81.31
N ILE A 20 4.57 -32.45 81.45
CA ILE A 20 5.68 -32.34 82.44
C ILE A 20 7.01 -32.65 81.71
N GLU A 21 7.97 -31.75 81.51
CA GLU A 21 8.32 -30.53 82.25
C GLU A 21 9.39 -29.68 81.54
N THR A 22 9.40 -28.39 81.89
CA THR A 22 10.56 -27.50 82.12
C THR A 22 11.45 -26.94 80.98
N TRP A 23 11.30 -25.62 80.80
CA TRP A 23 12.31 -24.55 81.01
C TRP A 23 13.70 -24.60 80.34
N ARG A 24 13.99 -23.46 79.67
CA ARG A 24 15.32 -22.87 79.33
C ARG A 24 16.16 -23.57 78.26
N SER A 25 16.14 -23.04 77.03
CA SER A 25 17.22 -22.14 76.60
C SER A 25 16.89 -21.39 75.31
N ARG A 26 17.47 -20.18 75.24
CA ARG A 26 17.44 -19.17 74.19
C ARG A 26 17.78 -19.66 72.78
N ARG A 27 17.26 -18.86 71.83
CA ARG A 27 17.81 -18.42 70.53
C ARG A 27 17.37 -19.19 69.27
N GLY A 28 16.55 -18.48 68.50
CA GLY A 28 16.70 -18.36 67.06
C GLY A 28 15.78 -19.23 66.22
N GLN A 29 14.69 -18.64 65.70
CA GLN A 29 14.31 -18.70 64.29
C GLN A 29 12.97 -17.95 64.10
N MET A 30 13.05 -16.72 63.58
CA MET A 30 11.95 -16.17 62.79
C MET A 30 11.83 -17.06 61.56
N THR A 31 10.74 -17.81 61.47
CA THR A 31 10.36 -18.54 60.27
C THR A 31 10.14 -17.55 59.14
N ARG A 32 11.12 -17.45 58.24
CA ARG A 32 10.98 -16.84 56.93
C ARG A 32 9.88 -17.60 56.18
N LEU A 33 8.91 -16.86 55.63
CA LEU A 33 8.02 -17.40 54.60
C LEU A 33 8.87 -18.04 53.50
N ASP A 34 8.46 -19.23 53.04
CA ASP A 34 9.14 -19.95 51.98
C ASP A 34 9.28 -19.03 50.75
N PRO A 35 10.50 -18.75 50.26
CA PRO A 35 10.73 -17.87 49.13
C PRO A 35 10.02 -18.33 47.84
N ARG A 36 9.57 -19.58 47.77
CA ARG A 36 8.75 -20.10 46.66
C ARG A 36 7.30 -19.60 46.74
N ILE A 37 6.74 -19.49 47.94
CA ILE A 37 5.37 -19.00 48.17
C ILE A 37 5.32 -17.47 48.02
N ALA A 38 6.35 -16.76 48.49
CA ALA A 38 6.48 -15.32 48.28
C ALA A 38 6.64 -14.94 46.80
N ARG A 39 7.34 -15.77 46.00
CA ARG A 39 7.45 -15.59 44.54
C ARG A 39 6.15 -15.89 43.79
N LEU A 40 5.39 -16.90 44.19
CA LEU A 40 4.11 -17.23 43.56
C LEU A 40 3.05 -16.12 43.80
N VAL A 41 3.02 -15.54 45.00
CA VAL A 41 2.11 -14.41 45.32
C VAL A 41 2.53 -13.13 44.60
N ALA A 42 3.84 -12.84 44.47
CA ALA A 42 4.33 -11.69 43.72
C ALA A 42 4.06 -11.81 42.20
N VAL A 43 4.23 -13.00 41.61
CA VAL A 43 3.92 -13.26 40.19
C VAL A 43 2.41 -13.16 39.92
N ALA A 44 1.58 -13.66 40.84
CA ALA A 44 0.12 -13.55 40.73
C ALA A 44 -0.38 -12.09 40.86
N LEU A 45 0.23 -11.27 41.71
CA LEU A 45 -0.12 -9.85 41.86
C LEU A 45 0.39 -8.97 40.70
N THR A 46 1.51 -9.33 40.05
CA THR A 46 1.98 -8.64 38.82
C THR A 46 1.15 -9.00 37.58
N LEU A 47 0.50 -10.16 37.56
CA LEU A 47 -0.41 -10.57 36.47
C LEU A 47 -1.80 -9.92 36.56
N THR A 48 -2.21 -9.40 37.73
CA THR A 48 -3.50 -8.69 37.90
C THR A 48 -3.44 -7.18 37.63
N PHE A 49 -2.24 -6.62 37.44
CA PHE A 49 -2.01 -5.20 37.15
C PHE A 49 -1.23 -4.98 35.84
N ALA A 50 -1.15 -5.99 34.96
CA ALA A 50 -0.82 -5.70 33.57
C ALA A 50 -1.98 -4.87 32.99
N PRO A 51 -1.72 -3.71 32.33
CA PRO A 51 -2.74 -3.05 31.56
C PRO A 51 -3.31 -4.09 30.59
N GLN A 52 -4.58 -4.44 30.77
CA GLN A 52 -5.27 -5.22 29.75
C GLN A 52 -5.13 -4.41 28.46
N PRO A 53 -4.67 -4.98 27.34
CA PRO A 53 -4.79 -4.29 26.08
C PRO A 53 -6.26 -3.90 25.95
N GLY A 54 -6.53 -2.59 25.92
CA GLY A 54 -7.88 -2.14 25.58
C GLY A 54 -8.24 -2.83 24.27
N LEU A 55 -9.46 -3.36 24.17
CA LEU A 55 -9.95 -3.81 22.88
C LEU A 55 -9.82 -2.62 21.92
N ALA A 56 -9.07 -2.81 20.84
CA ALA A 56 -8.95 -1.84 19.76
C ALA A 56 -10.35 -1.35 19.37
N LYS A 57 -10.54 -0.04 19.33
CA LYS A 57 -11.81 0.60 19.01
C LYS A 57 -11.86 1.00 17.55
N VAL A 58 -13.06 1.09 17.02
CA VAL A 58 -13.34 1.86 15.79
C VAL A 58 -13.91 3.20 16.23
N LEU A 59 -13.15 4.27 15.99
CA LEU A 59 -13.53 5.66 16.27
C LEU A 59 -13.97 6.31 14.95
N GLY A 60 -15.09 7.04 14.94
CA GLY A 60 -15.63 7.62 13.71
C GLY A 60 -15.87 9.13 13.81
N LEU A 61 -15.41 9.88 12.81
CA LEU A 61 -15.88 11.23 12.51
C LEU A 61 -16.56 11.21 11.14
N VAL A 62 -17.87 11.46 11.12
CA VAL A 62 -18.71 11.39 9.93
C VAL A 62 -19.26 12.77 9.63
N VAL A 63 -18.81 13.39 8.54
CA VAL A 63 -19.16 14.75 8.14
C VAL A 63 -20.01 14.72 6.87
N GLY A 64 -21.19 15.34 6.90
CA GLY A 64 -22.08 15.49 5.75
C GLY A 64 -22.57 16.93 5.60
N VAL A 65 -22.11 17.62 4.56
CA VAL A 65 -22.42 19.03 4.27
C VAL A 65 -23.50 19.11 3.20
N SER A 66 -24.75 19.25 3.62
CA SER A 66 -25.90 19.41 2.72
C SER A 66 -26.26 20.88 2.46
N ASP A 67 -26.21 21.73 3.48
CA ASP A 67 -26.60 23.14 3.37
C ASP A 67 -25.37 24.05 3.55
N TYR A 68 -25.22 25.05 2.68
CA TYR A 68 -24.15 26.05 2.76
C TYR A 68 -24.70 27.41 3.19
N GLU A 69 -24.15 27.96 4.27
CA GLU A 69 -24.66 29.20 4.89
C GLU A 69 -24.48 30.44 4.01
N TYR A 70 -23.45 30.44 3.17
CA TYR A 70 -23.03 31.60 2.39
C TYR A 70 -22.89 31.34 0.89
N LEU A 71 -23.03 30.08 0.45
CA LEU A 71 -22.88 29.67 -0.94
C LEU A 71 -24.23 29.11 -1.43
N ASP A 72 -24.62 29.43 -2.66
CA ASP A 72 -25.81 28.84 -3.31
C ASP A 72 -25.41 27.51 -3.96
N ALA A 73 -25.14 26.51 -3.10
CA ALA A 73 -24.51 25.25 -3.47
C ALA A 73 -25.04 24.05 -2.65
N ASP A 74 -26.32 24.04 -2.29
CA ASP A 74 -26.88 22.99 -1.45
C ASP A 74 -26.92 21.61 -2.16
N LEU A 75 -26.64 20.55 -1.40
CA LEU A 75 -26.61 19.15 -1.82
C LEU A 75 -27.63 18.30 -1.04
N ARG A 76 -28.21 17.30 -1.71
CA ARG A 76 -29.27 16.47 -1.11
C ARG A 76 -28.73 15.17 -0.51
N GLY A 77 -27.67 14.62 -1.09
CA GLY A 77 -27.09 13.33 -0.73
C GLY A 77 -26.36 13.28 0.61
N PRO A 78 -25.53 14.28 0.99
CA PRO A 78 -24.69 14.20 2.19
C PRO A 78 -25.46 13.89 3.48
N ALA A 79 -26.64 14.47 3.67
CA ALA A 79 -27.52 14.18 4.81
C ALA A 79 -27.92 12.70 4.90
N ASN A 80 -28.11 12.01 3.77
CA ASN A 80 -28.46 10.59 3.74
C ASN A 80 -27.22 9.68 3.82
N ASP A 81 -26.11 10.11 3.21
CA ASP A 81 -24.84 9.40 3.16
C ASP A 81 -24.27 9.15 4.56
N VAL A 82 -24.33 10.13 5.46
CA VAL A 82 -23.89 9.96 6.86
C VAL A 82 -24.63 8.83 7.58
N GLY A 83 -25.88 8.56 7.22
CA GLY A 83 -26.68 7.45 7.73
C GLY A 83 -26.17 6.09 7.27
N LEU A 84 -25.69 5.97 6.02
CA LEU A 84 -25.07 4.74 5.50
C LEU A 84 -23.75 4.45 6.20
N VAL A 85 -22.90 5.46 6.34
CA VAL A 85 -21.59 5.35 7.00
C VAL A 85 -21.75 4.99 8.47
N ALA A 86 -22.65 5.66 9.19
CA ALA A 86 -22.94 5.35 10.58
C ALA A 86 -23.37 3.89 10.78
N ARG A 87 -24.25 3.36 9.91
CA ARG A 87 -24.66 1.94 9.96
C ARG A 87 -23.48 1.00 9.72
N MET A 88 -22.62 1.32 8.75
CA MET A 88 -21.41 0.55 8.47
C MET A 88 -20.47 0.52 9.68
N LEU A 89 -20.19 1.67 10.30
CA LEU A 89 -19.33 1.77 11.49
C LEU A 89 -19.88 0.94 12.66
N LEU A 90 -21.19 1.03 12.94
CA LEU A 90 -21.83 0.22 13.97
C LEU A 90 -21.76 -1.28 13.65
N ALA A 91 -21.95 -1.67 12.39
CA ALA A 91 -21.80 -3.06 11.95
C ALA A 91 -20.36 -3.57 12.09
N ARG A 92 -19.36 -2.69 12.00
CA ARG A 92 -17.94 -2.97 12.25
C ARG A 92 -17.54 -2.87 13.72
N GLY A 93 -18.50 -2.70 14.63
CA GLY A 93 -18.27 -2.75 16.07
C GLY A 93 -17.94 -1.41 16.72
N ALA A 94 -18.05 -0.30 16.01
CA ALA A 94 -17.99 1.02 16.64
C ALA A 94 -19.14 1.15 17.66
N ALA A 95 -18.84 1.63 18.86
CA ALA A 95 -19.89 2.01 19.80
C ALA A 95 -20.50 3.35 19.36
N PRO A 96 -21.81 3.60 19.57
CA PRO A 96 -22.40 4.90 19.24
C PRO A 96 -21.70 6.09 19.92
N ALA A 97 -21.15 5.89 21.12
CA ALA A 97 -20.39 6.92 21.84
C ALA A 97 -19.01 7.22 21.23
N ASP A 98 -18.48 6.32 20.38
CA ASP A 98 -17.20 6.46 19.70
C ASP A 98 -17.38 7.01 18.26
N VAL A 99 -18.60 7.38 17.85
CA VAL A 99 -18.92 7.96 16.54
C VAL A 99 -19.48 9.37 16.71
N THR A 100 -18.78 10.36 16.17
CA THR A 100 -19.22 11.76 16.09
C THR A 100 -19.76 12.05 14.69
N VAL A 101 -20.99 12.56 14.61
CA VAL A 101 -21.62 12.96 13.34
C VAL A 101 -21.76 14.48 13.28
N LEU A 102 -21.22 15.11 12.23
CA LEU A 102 -21.40 16.52 11.93
C LEU A 102 -22.24 16.64 10.65
N ALA A 103 -23.50 17.03 10.79
CA ALA A 103 -24.46 17.04 9.68
C ALA A 103 -25.65 17.96 10.00
N ALA A 104 -26.60 18.07 9.05
CA ALA A 104 -27.87 18.73 9.29
C ALA A 104 -28.63 18.08 10.47
N PRO A 105 -29.36 18.85 11.31
CA PRO A 105 -30.03 18.33 12.51
C PRO A 105 -31.05 17.21 12.28
N ASP A 106 -31.62 17.14 11.08
CA ASP A 106 -32.62 16.17 10.64
C ASP A 106 -32.04 15.01 9.82
N ALA A 107 -30.70 14.90 9.72
CA ALA A 107 -30.04 13.81 9.02
C ALA A 107 -30.50 12.41 9.55
N PRO A 108 -30.92 11.49 8.68
CA PRO A 108 -31.43 10.17 9.08
C PRO A 108 -30.31 9.24 9.59
N LEU A 109 -30.19 9.11 10.91
CA LEU A 109 -29.18 8.28 11.58
C LEU A 109 -29.77 7.00 12.23
N PRO A 110 -28.98 5.93 12.37
CA PRO A 110 -29.38 4.74 13.14
C PRO A 110 -29.53 5.06 14.63
N GLY A 111 -30.34 4.23 15.33
CA GLY A 111 -30.66 4.46 16.74
C GLY A 111 -29.42 4.54 17.64
N GLY A 112 -29.40 5.52 18.54
CA GLY A 112 -28.28 5.78 19.45
C GLY A 112 -27.31 6.85 18.95
N LEU A 113 -27.47 7.35 17.73
CA LEU A 113 -26.73 8.47 17.17
C LEU A 113 -27.64 9.67 16.88
N ALA A 114 -27.07 10.86 16.99
CA ALA A 114 -27.66 12.13 16.59
C ALA A 114 -26.55 13.05 16.08
N PRO A 115 -26.84 14.02 15.20
CA PRO A 115 -25.86 15.02 14.81
C PRO A 115 -25.36 15.79 16.05
N ALA A 116 -24.05 15.84 16.24
CA ALA A 116 -23.42 16.52 17.37
C ALA A 116 -23.37 18.05 17.17
N ALA A 117 -23.13 18.48 15.92
CA ALA A 117 -23.15 19.88 15.51
C ALA A 117 -23.34 19.99 13.98
N GLN A 118 -23.57 21.21 13.49
CA GLN A 118 -23.47 21.52 12.06
C GLN A 118 -22.01 21.35 11.59
N PRO A 119 -21.78 20.96 10.31
CA PRO A 119 -20.46 20.67 9.77
C PRO A 119 -19.71 21.95 9.37
N ARG A 120 -19.53 22.85 10.34
CA ARG A 120 -18.70 24.05 10.21
C ARG A 120 -17.22 23.71 10.38
N ARG A 121 -16.33 24.52 9.80
CA ARG A 121 -14.88 24.31 9.87
C ARG A 121 -14.40 24.08 11.30
N ALA A 122 -14.80 24.95 12.23
CA ALA A 122 -14.39 24.88 13.62
C ALA A 122 -14.82 23.58 14.32
N ALA A 123 -15.99 23.02 13.97
CA ALA A 123 -16.47 21.77 14.54
C ALA A 123 -15.70 20.56 13.97
N ILE A 124 -15.39 20.58 12.68
CA ILE A 124 -14.60 19.53 12.01
C ILE A 124 -13.19 19.48 12.58
N VAL A 125 -12.51 20.63 12.65
CA VAL A 125 -11.14 20.75 13.21
C VAL A 125 -11.12 20.27 14.67
N ALA A 126 -12.04 20.75 15.51
CA ALA A 126 -12.10 20.34 16.91
C ALA A 126 -12.35 18.82 17.08
N ALA A 127 -13.11 18.20 16.18
CA ALA A 127 -13.34 16.77 16.21
C ALA A 127 -12.10 15.95 15.79
N LEU A 128 -11.37 16.41 14.77
CA LEU A 128 -10.09 15.81 14.35
C LEU A 128 -9.02 15.93 15.46
N GLU A 129 -8.88 17.11 16.07
CA GLU A 129 -8.00 17.31 17.22
C GLU A 129 -8.40 16.41 18.40
N GLY A 130 -9.71 16.25 18.65
CA GLY A 130 -10.24 15.34 19.66
C GLY A 130 -9.89 13.88 19.40
N LEU A 131 -9.93 13.43 18.15
CA LEU A 131 -9.49 12.08 17.75
C LEU A 131 -7.99 11.91 17.99
N ALA A 132 -7.16 12.86 17.57
CA ALA A 132 -5.71 12.82 17.83
C ALA A 132 -5.39 12.79 19.34
N ALA A 133 -6.20 13.44 20.17
CA ALA A 133 -6.01 13.46 21.62
C ALA A 133 -6.47 12.18 22.34
N THR A 134 -7.33 11.37 21.72
CA THR A 134 -8.00 10.24 22.39
C THR A 134 -7.72 8.86 21.81
N ALA A 135 -7.33 8.80 20.53
CA ALA A 135 -6.94 7.58 19.85
C ALA A 135 -5.74 6.91 20.54
N ARG A 136 -5.69 5.57 20.43
CA ARG A 136 -4.66 4.75 21.06
C ARG A 136 -4.03 3.81 20.03
N PRO A 137 -2.82 3.29 20.31
CA PRO A 137 -2.20 2.28 19.45
C PRO A 137 -3.15 1.10 19.20
N GLY A 138 -3.36 0.79 17.92
CA GLY A 138 -4.24 -0.29 17.46
C GLY A 138 -5.71 0.08 17.26
N ASP A 139 -6.16 1.28 17.64
CA ASP A 139 -7.49 1.78 17.24
C ASP A 139 -7.55 2.00 15.73
N THR A 140 -8.73 1.92 15.14
CA THR A 140 -9.00 2.37 13.76
C THR A 140 -9.84 3.64 13.81
N VAL A 141 -9.27 4.74 13.33
CA VAL A 141 -9.96 6.02 13.17
C VAL A 141 -10.50 6.11 11.75
N VAL A 142 -11.80 6.40 11.63
CA VAL A 142 -12.46 6.62 10.34
C VAL A 142 -12.87 8.08 10.23
N PHE A 143 -12.30 8.77 9.26
CA PHE A 143 -12.73 10.09 8.83
C PHE A 143 -13.54 9.97 7.54
N TYR A 144 -14.79 10.41 7.56
CA TYR A 144 -15.65 10.43 6.39
C TYR A 144 -16.10 11.86 6.12
N PHE A 145 -15.99 12.30 4.87
CA PHE A 145 -16.49 13.59 4.41
C PHE A 145 -17.34 13.44 3.15
N SER A 146 -18.54 14.01 3.17
CA SER A 146 -19.39 14.16 1.99
C SER A 146 -19.85 15.61 1.87
N GLY A 147 -19.62 16.22 0.71
CA GLY A 147 -19.88 17.64 0.48
C GLY A 147 -19.20 18.13 -0.80
N HIS A 148 -19.07 19.44 -0.93
CA HIS A 148 -18.35 20.07 -2.03
C HIS A 148 -16.85 20.11 -1.76
N GLY A 149 -16.07 19.90 -2.80
CA GLY A 149 -14.70 20.38 -2.88
C GLY A 149 -14.53 21.43 -3.97
N SER A 150 -13.36 22.06 -4.00
CA SER A 150 -12.94 23.06 -4.98
C SER A 150 -11.40 23.11 -5.04
N GLN A 151 -10.85 24.11 -5.73
CA GLN A 151 -9.42 24.40 -5.80
C GLN A 151 -9.16 25.86 -5.45
N MET A 152 -8.00 26.15 -4.91
CA MET A 152 -7.53 27.52 -4.72
C MET A 152 -6.03 27.61 -5.03
N PRO A 153 -5.48 28.77 -5.43
CA PRO A 153 -4.06 28.91 -5.71
C PRO A 153 -3.20 28.42 -4.54
N ASP A 154 -2.25 27.55 -4.87
CA ASP A 154 -1.29 27.00 -3.92
C ASP A 154 -0.36 28.13 -3.43
N ALA A 155 -0.29 28.28 -2.10
CA ALA A 155 0.55 29.28 -1.44
C ALA A 155 1.95 28.74 -1.07
N SER A 156 2.11 27.42 -0.96
CA SER A 156 3.37 26.71 -0.69
C SER A 156 4.16 26.41 -1.96
N GLY A 157 3.52 26.30 -3.12
CA GLY A 157 4.17 25.98 -4.39
C GLY A 157 4.70 24.55 -4.46
N ASP A 158 4.17 23.64 -3.66
CA ASP A 158 4.52 22.23 -3.65
C ASP A 158 3.67 21.39 -4.61
N GLU A 159 2.54 21.91 -5.06
CA GLU A 159 1.75 21.31 -6.12
C GLU A 159 2.23 21.75 -7.51
N ALA A 160 2.55 20.78 -8.37
CA ALA A 160 2.98 21.02 -9.74
C ALA A 160 1.93 21.76 -10.61
N GLY A 161 0.66 21.74 -10.19
CA GLY A 161 -0.45 22.46 -10.81
C GLY A 161 -0.65 23.89 -10.30
N GLY A 162 -0.06 24.24 -9.15
CA GLY A 162 -0.20 25.54 -8.50
C GLY A 162 -1.57 25.80 -7.86
N TYR A 163 -2.30 24.75 -7.47
CA TYR A 163 -3.59 24.87 -6.78
C TYR A 163 -3.74 23.82 -5.67
N ASP A 164 -4.06 24.24 -4.44
CA ASP A 164 -4.43 23.31 -3.36
C ASP A 164 -5.85 22.75 -3.57
N GLU A 165 -6.00 21.46 -3.27
CA GLU A 165 -7.31 20.81 -3.15
C GLU A 165 -8.00 21.20 -1.84
N ILE A 166 -9.23 21.72 -1.91
CA ILE A 166 -9.98 22.15 -0.71
C ILE A 166 -11.31 21.43 -0.54
N LEU A 167 -11.66 21.12 0.71
CA LEU A 167 -13.01 20.70 1.12
C LEU A 167 -13.77 21.90 1.70
N LEU A 168 -15.08 21.98 1.43
CA LEU A 168 -15.93 23.10 1.84
C LEU A 168 -16.85 22.71 3.02
N PRO A 169 -16.56 23.16 4.25
CA PRO A 169 -17.52 23.14 5.36
C PRO A 169 -18.77 23.98 5.08
N SER A 170 -19.82 23.81 5.89
CA SER A 170 -21.09 24.54 5.71
C SER A 170 -20.96 26.06 5.83
N ASP A 171 -19.91 26.55 6.51
CA ASP A 171 -19.61 27.98 6.69
C ASP A 171 -18.49 28.48 5.77
N ALA A 172 -18.14 27.72 4.73
CA ALA A 172 -17.26 28.16 3.65
C ALA A 172 -17.85 29.41 2.94
N ARG A 173 -16.95 30.28 2.50
CA ARG A 173 -17.27 31.58 1.89
C ARG A 173 -16.39 31.83 0.68
N ASP A 174 -16.64 32.95 0.01
CA ASP A 174 -15.80 33.42 -1.10
C ASP A 174 -14.32 33.60 -0.69
N TRP A 175 -13.48 33.55 -1.71
CA TRP A 175 -12.07 33.92 -1.68
C TRP A 175 -11.86 35.27 -1.01
N LYS A 176 -10.89 35.30 -0.08
CA LYS A 176 -10.43 36.53 0.56
C LYS A 176 -8.98 36.78 0.22
N GLY A 177 -8.75 37.70 -0.73
CA GLY A 177 -7.39 38.10 -1.13
C GLY A 177 -6.50 38.62 0.02
N ALA A 178 -7.07 39.04 1.14
CA ALA A 178 -6.30 39.43 2.33
C ALA A 178 -5.61 38.25 3.05
N ILE A 179 -6.16 37.04 2.92
CA ILE A 179 -5.60 35.80 3.47
C ILE A 179 -5.08 34.86 2.37
N GLY A 180 -5.33 35.18 1.10
CA GLY A 180 -4.92 34.34 -0.02
C GLY A 180 -5.58 32.97 -0.03
N ALA A 181 -6.82 32.86 0.47
CA ALA A 181 -7.52 31.59 0.59
C ALA A 181 -9.04 31.75 0.48
N VAL A 182 -9.73 30.64 0.19
CA VAL A 182 -11.19 30.50 0.38
C VAL A 182 -11.47 30.47 1.88
N GLU A 183 -12.24 31.44 2.38
CA GLU A 183 -12.47 31.55 3.82
C GLU A 183 -13.26 30.35 4.35
N ASN A 184 -12.78 29.79 5.46
CA ASN A 184 -13.32 28.60 6.11
C ASN A 184 -13.25 27.30 5.29
N ALA A 185 -12.49 27.26 4.19
CA ALA A 185 -12.14 25.99 3.57
C ALA A 185 -11.23 25.14 4.49
N LEU A 186 -11.24 23.83 4.28
CA LEU A 186 -10.24 22.90 4.80
C LEU A 186 -9.27 22.60 3.66
N VAL A 187 -8.02 22.99 3.83
CA VAL A 187 -6.93 22.75 2.88
C VAL A 187 -6.35 21.38 3.15
N ASP A 188 -6.00 20.64 2.11
CA ASP A 188 -5.41 19.30 2.18
C ASP A 188 -4.13 19.27 3.04
N ASP A 189 -3.28 20.28 2.96
CA ASP A 189 -2.10 20.47 3.82
C ASP A 189 -2.46 20.51 5.32
N GLU A 190 -3.49 21.28 5.66
CA GLU A 190 -3.98 21.40 7.03
C GLU A 190 -4.54 20.06 7.52
N LEU A 191 -5.28 19.37 6.65
CA LEU A 191 -5.78 18.03 6.91
C LEU A 191 -4.63 17.05 7.09
N GLY A 192 -3.58 17.11 6.26
CA GLY A 192 -2.39 16.27 6.35
C GLY A 192 -1.73 16.36 7.74
N VAL A 193 -1.57 17.57 8.27
CA VAL A 193 -1.05 17.77 9.64
C VAL A 193 -1.94 17.12 10.69
N MET A 194 -3.26 17.30 10.60
CA MET A 194 -4.21 16.70 11.54
C MET A 194 -4.25 15.17 11.44
N MET A 195 -4.17 14.61 10.22
CA MET A 195 -4.12 13.17 9.98
C MET A 195 -2.82 12.57 10.50
N GLN A 196 -1.69 13.25 10.33
CA GLN A 196 -0.41 12.81 10.91
C GLN A 196 -0.48 12.77 12.44
N ALA A 197 -1.09 13.77 13.08
CA ALA A 197 -1.27 13.77 14.53
C ALA A 197 -2.09 12.56 15.03
N ILE A 198 -3.05 12.07 14.24
CA ILE A 198 -3.78 10.83 14.53
C ILE A 198 -2.86 9.62 14.36
N LEU A 199 -2.12 9.54 13.26
CA LEU A 199 -1.19 8.44 12.96
C LEU A 199 -0.08 8.31 14.03
N ASP A 200 0.40 9.43 14.57
CA ASP A 200 1.41 9.49 15.63
C ASP A 200 0.95 8.81 16.93
N THR A 201 -0.36 8.63 17.12
CA THR A 201 -0.90 7.86 18.26
C THR A 201 -0.68 6.34 18.12
N GLY A 202 -0.28 5.86 16.93
CA GLY A 202 -0.19 4.45 16.57
C GLY A 202 -1.53 3.84 16.15
N ALA A 203 -2.56 4.65 15.92
CA ALA A 203 -3.82 4.22 15.34
C ALA A 203 -3.69 4.00 13.82
N GLU A 204 -4.60 3.20 13.27
CA GLU A 204 -4.83 3.12 11.83
C GLU A 204 -5.81 4.21 11.41
N LEU A 205 -5.56 4.85 10.27
CA LEU A 205 -6.44 5.90 9.74
C LEU A 205 -7.11 5.45 8.43
N VAL A 206 -8.42 5.60 8.35
CA VAL A 206 -9.22 5.40 7.14
C VAL A 206 -9.90 6.72 6.81
N ALA A 207 -9.48 7.39 5.74
CA ALA A 207 -10.21 8.54 5.21
C ALA A 207 -11.06 8.12 4.01
N ILE A 208 -12.31 8.56 3.96
CA ILE A 208 -13.23 8.32 2.85
C ILE A 208 -13.80 9.67 2.45
N LEU A 209 -13.41 10.15 1.27
CA LEU A 209 -13.79 11.46 0.76
C LEU A 209 -14.75 11.28 -0.42
N ASP A 210 -16.00 11.70 -0.24
CA ASP A 210 -17.03 11.76 -1.26
C ASP A 210 -17.30 13.21 -1.68
N ALA A 211 -16.28 13.80 -2.32
CA ALA A 211 -16.20 15.18 -2.81
C ALA A 211 -15.36 15.25 -4.10
N CYS A 212 -15.43 16.36 -4.86
CA CYS A 212 -14.58 16.55 -6.06
C CYS A 212 -13.61 17.71 -5.85
N HIS A 213 -12.41 17.59 -6.43
CA HIS A 213 -11.43 18.67 -6.47
C HIS A 213 -11.14 19.19 -7.89
N SER A 214 -11.67 18.59 -8.96
CA SER A 214 -11.24 18.92 -10.33
C SER A 214 -12.18 19.81 -11.16
N ALA A 215 -11.60 20.82 -11.81
CA ALA A 215 -12.26 21.74 -12.74
C ALA A 215 -12.53 21.16 -14.14
N THR A 216 -11.92 20.05 -14.57
CA THR A 216 -11.81 19.73 -16.00
C THR A 216 -13.11 19.21 -16.66
N GLY A 217 -13.71 20.04 -17.53
CA GLY A 217 -14.05 19.63 -18.89
C GLY A 217 -15.39 18.95 -19.21
N PHE A 218 -16.43 18.99 -18.37
CA PHE A 218 -17.76 18.46 -18.72
C PHE A 218 -18.80 19.55 -19.02
N ARG A 219 -19.41 19.47 -20.20
CA ARG A 219 -20.69 20.13 -20.51
C ARG A 219 -21.82 19.30 -19.91
N ASP A 220 -22.84 19.99 -19.39
CA ASP A 220 -24.17 19.49 -18.98
C ASP A 220 -24.35 17.98 -19.19
N ILE A 221 -24.17 17.22 -18.11
CA ILE A 221 -24.52 15.81 -18.10
C ILE A 221 -26.03 15.72 -18.27
N ALA A 222 -26.48 15.14 -19.38
CA ALA A 222 -27.89 14.87 -19.59
C ALA A 222 -28.36 13.84 -18.55
N GLY A 223 -28.97 14.29 -17.45
CA GLY A 223 -29.49 13.44 -16.38
C GLY A 223 -29.84 14.22 -15.10
N ASN A 224 -30.46 13.55 -14.13
CA ASN A 224 -30.87 14.13 -12.84
C ASN A 224 -29.73 14.11 -11.79
N GLY A 225 -28.45 14.13 -12.18
CA GLY A 225 -27.33 14.10 -11.23
C GLY A 225 -26.85 15.49 -10.84
N ALA A 226 -26.36 15.66 -9.61
CA ALA A 226 -25.69 16.88 -9.16
C ALA A 226 -24.20 16.61 -8.90
N ALA A 227 -23.33 17.51 -9.35
CA ALA A 227 -21.89 17.40 -9.14
C ALA A 227 -21.51 17.94 -7.76
N ARG A 228 -20.62 17.24 -7.05
CA ARG A 228 -20.10 17.62 -5.72
C ARG A 228 -18.89 18.55 -5.81
N TYR A 229 -19.00 19.59 -6.64
CA TYR A 229 -17.92 20.54 -6.94
C TYR A 229 -18.45 21.97 -7.01
N VAL A 230 -17.72 22.93 -6.44
CA VAL A 230 -17.95 24.37 -6.67
C VAL A 230 -16.79 24.91 -7.50
N ASP A 231 -17.11 25.59 -8.60
CA ASP A 231 -16.11 26.21 -9.48
C ASP A 231 -15.35 27.32 -8.72
N PRO A 232 -14.00 27.34 -8.73
CA PRO A 232 -13.20 28.39 -8.09
C PRO A 232 -13.64 29.81 -8.51
N ALA A 233 -14.07 29.98 -9.76
CA ALA A 233 -14.56 31.28 -10.24
C ALA A 233 -15.85 31.72 -9.51
N LEU A 234 -16.71 30.78 -9.10
CA LEU A 234 -17.91 31.07 -8.30
C LEU A 234 -17.55 31.44 -6.86
N LEU A 235 -16.43 30.93 -6.35
CA LEU A 235 -15.86 31.35 -5.07
C LEU A 235 -15.09 32.68 -5.18
N GLY A 236 -15.00 33.30 -6.35
CA GLY A 236 -14.23 34.54 -6.55
C GLY A 236 -12.71 34.34 -6.47
N VAL A 237 -12.24 33.10 -6.63
CA VAL A 237 -10.82 32.78 -6.75
C VAL A 237 -10.30 33.42 -8.05
N PRO A 238 -9.18 34.16 -8.01
CA PRO A 238 -8.66 34.85 -9.20
C PRO A 238 -8.15 33.86 -10.25
N ASP A 239 -8.37 34.18 -11.53
CA ASP A 239 -7.69 33.57 -12.69
C ASP A 239 -6.20 33.98 -12.69
N ALA A 240 -5.44 33.60 -11.67
CA ALA A 240 -4.00 33.80 -11.67
C ALA A 240 -3.34 32.64 -12.43
N GLN A 241 -2.44 32.98 -13.36
CA GLN A 241 -1.40 32.03 -13.77
C GLN A 241 -0.58 31.72 -12.51
N ALA A 242 -0.49 30.44 -12.13
CA ALA A 242 0.47 29.95 -11.15
C ALA A 242 1.83 30.59 -11.48
N GLY A 243 2.22 31.57 -10.67
CA GLY A 243 3.22 32.56 -11.01
C GLY A 243 4.12 32.79 -9.83
N ASP A 244 5.33 32.24 -9.94
CA ASP A 244 6.51 32.64 -9.18
C ASP A 244 6.41 32.52 -7.65
N ALA A 245 5.63 31.57 -7.10
CA ALA A 245 5.84 31.16 -5.73
C ALA A 245 7.23 30.50 -5.64
N GLU A 246 8.11 31.04 -4.78
CA GLU A 246 9.35 30.32 -4.45
C GLU A 246 8.96 28.94 -3.94
N ALA A 247 9.59 27.88 -4.47
CA ALA A 247 9.34 26.49 -4.05
C ALA A 247 9.35 26.41 -2.51
N GLY A 248 8.17 26.36 -1.91
CA GLY A 248 8.00 26.21 -0.49
C GLY A 248 8.30 24.76 -0.10
N GLN A 249 8.26 24.52 1.21
CA GLN A 249 8.50 23.19 1.72
C GLN A 249 7.31 22.30 1.37
N VAL A 250 7.49 21.40 0.41
CA VAL A 250 6.59 20.27 0.15
C VAL A 250 6.20 19.64 1.47
N ALA A 251 4.90 19.52 1.73
CA ALA A 251 4.41 18.86 2.93
C ALA A 251 5.02 17.45 3.02
N PRO A 252 5.65 17.07 4.15
CA PRO A 252 6.29 15.76 4.25
C PRO A 252 5.24 14.66 4.10
N PRO A 253 5.56 13.55 3.41
CA PRO A 253 4.61 12.46 3.22
C PRO A 253 4.16 11.89 4.57
N LEU A 254 2.90 11.46 4.64
CA LEU A 254 2.33 10.86 5.84
C LEU A 254 3.08 9.59 6.24
N ASN A 255 3.39 9.49 7.54
CA ASN A 255 4.05 8.34 8.13
C ASN A 255 3.07 7.60 9.04
N GLY A 256 2.75 6.35 8.70
CA GLY A 256 1.87 5.52 9.52
C GLY A 256 1.09 4.49 8.73
N ARG A 257 0.08 3.93 9.39
CA ARG A 257 -0.85 2.95 8.80
C ARG A 257 -2.14 3.67 8.39
N PHE A 258 -2.30 3.96 7.10
CA PHE A 258 -3.48 4.66 6.60
C PHE A 258 -3.98 4.15 5.26
N VAL A 259 -5.23 4.45 4.95
CA VAL A 259 -5.81 4.35 3.61
C VAL A 259 -6.78 5.50 3.39
N PHE A 260 -6.63 6.20 2.27
CA PHE A 260 -7.54 7.22 1.79
C PHE A 260 -8.28 6.69 0.57
N LEU A 261 -9.61 6.80 0.58
CA LEU A 261 -10.48 6.41 -0.52
C LEU A 261 -11.19 7.65 -1.05
N TYR A 262 -11.03 7.92 -2.33
CA TYR A 262 -11.61 9.07 -3.03
C TYR A 262 -12.72 8.60 -3.96
N SER A 263 -13.80 9.36 -4.01
CA SER A 263 -14.95 9.05 -4.85
C SER A 263 -14.69 9.19 -6.34
N SER A 264 -13.70 9.98 -6.77
CA SER A 264 -13.33 10.18 -8.17
C SER A 264 -11.82 10.42 -8.34
N GLN A 265 -11.32 10.23 -9.56
CA GLN A 265 -9.97 10.66 -9.97
C GLN A 265 -9.84 12.19 -9.98
N SER A 266 -8.61 12.71 -9.93
CA SER A 266 -8.28 14.14 -9.99
C SER A 266 -8.65 14.83 -11.30
N ASP A 267 -9.09 14.11 -12.34
CA ASP A 267 -9.63 14.67 -13.59
C ASP A 267 -11.14 14.42 -13.76
N GLN A 268 -11.79 13.87 -12.73
CA GLN A 268 -13.20 13.45 -12.73
C GLN A 268 -14.01 14.17 -11.65
N ARG A 269 -15.34 14.13 -11.82
CA ARG A 269 -16.29 14.62 -10.84
C ARG A 269 -16.96 13.47 -10.11
N SER A 270 -17.29 13.72 -8.86
CA SER A 270 -18.17 12.94 -8.00
C SER A 270 -19.60 13.44 -8.08
N PHE A 271 -20.56 12.52 -8.07
CA PHE A 271 -21.98 12.80 -8.27
C PHE A 271 -22.86 12.23 -7.17
N GLU A 272 -24.01 12.88 -6.97
CA GLU A 272 -25.16 12.31 -6.28
C GLU A 272 -26.31 12.01 -7.23
N TYR A 273 -27.00 10.90 -6.96
CA TYR A 273 -28.14 10.42 -7.74
C TYR A 273 -29.30 9.98 -6.84
N PRO A 274 -30.56 10.12 -7.31
CA PRO A 274 -31.70 9.55 -6.61
C PRO A 274 -31.81 8.04 -6.83
N LEU A 275 -31.77 7.26 -5.75
CA LEU A 275 -32.15 5.86 -5.67
C LEU A 275 -33.66 5.74 -5.45
N GLY A 276 -34.46 6.24 -6.40
CA GLY A 276 -35.92 6.27 -6.29
C GLY A 276 -36.55 7.50 -6.93
N ASP A 277 -37.46 8.14 -6.20
CA ASP A 277 -38.10 9.37 -6.67
C ASP A 277 -37.12 10.55 -6.60
N ALA A 278 -36.78 11.13 -7.75
CA ALA A 278 -35.91 12.30 -7.83
C ALA A 278 -36.49 13.53 -7.11
N GLY A 279 -37.81 13.59 -6.95
CA GLY A 279 -38.50 14.64 -6.19
C GLY A 279 -38.33 14.53 -4.67
N ASP A 280 -37.96 13.38 -4.14
CA ASP A 280 -37.83 13.12 -2.71
C ASP A 280 -36.36 13.25 -2.25
N PRO A 281 -35.99 14.25 -1.42
CA PRO A 281 -34.62 14.41 -0.93
C PRO A 281 -34.08 13.19 -0.19
N ALA A 282 -34.92 12.37 0.44
CA ALA A 282 -34.50 11.16 1.14
C ALA A 282 -34.03 10.04 0.19
N SER A 283 -34.27 10.19 -1.12
CA SER A 283 -33.83 9.24 -2.14
C SER A 283 -32.44 9.56 -2.69
N TRP A 284 -31.79 10.67 -2.32
CA TRP A 284 -30.50 11.08 -2.91
C TRP A 284 -29.30 10.57 -2.13
N TYR A 285 -28.30 10.03 -2.83
CA TYR A 285 -27.08 9.49 -2.24
C TYR A 285 -25.88 9.77 -3.16
N GLY A 286 -24.68 9.85 -2.58
CA GLY A 286 -23.45 9.80 -3.35
C GLY A 286 -23.31 8.44 -4.04
N ASP A 287 -22.98 8.41 -5.33
CA ASP A 287 -22.84 7.14 -6.08
C ASP A 287 -21.76 6.25 -5.45
N PHE A 288 -20.65 6.88 -5.06
CA PHE A 288 -19.54 6.21 -4.39
C PHE A 288 -19.94 5.67 -3.01
N THR A 289 -20.50 6.51 -2.15
CA THR A 289 -20.94 6.08 -0.81
C THR A 289 -22.00 4.98 -0.89
N GLY A 290 -22.98 5.10 -1.79
CA GLY A 290 -24.02 4.11 -2.00
C GLY A 290 -23.47 2.74 -2.44
N ALA A 291 -22.40 2.71 -3.24
CA ALA A 291 -21.76 1.49 -3.70
C ALA A 291 -20.77 0.91 -2.68
N LEU A 292 -20.00 1.75 -1.99
CA LEU A 292 -18.94 1.32 -1.07
C LEU A 292 -19.49 0.81 0.27
N MET A 293 -20.45 1.50 0.88
CA MET A 293 -20.92 1.15 2.23
C MET A 293 -21.50 -0.27 2.35
N PRO A 294 -22.26 -0.81 1.36
CA PRO A 294 -22.67 -2.22 1.38
C PRO A 294 -21.49 -3.20 1.36
N VAL A 295 -20.47 -2.94 0.53
CA VAL A 295 -19.25 -3.75 0.46
C VAL A 295 -18.52 -3.74 1.81
N LEU A 296 -18.34 -2.54 2.38
CA LEU A 296 -17.76 -2.37 3.69
C LEU A 296 -18.66 -2.90 4.81
N THR A 297 -19.96 -3.07 4.64
CA THR A 297 -20.81 -3.66 5.69
C THR A 297 -20.76 -5.18 5.68
N ALA A 298 -20.61 -5.81 4.51
CA ALA A 298 -20.69 -7.26 4.34
C ALA A 298 -19.58 -8.06 5.03
N GLY A 299 -18.45 -7.43 5.41
CA GLY A 299 -17.42 -8.04 6.28
C GLY A 299 -16.66 -9.21 5.64
N GLN A 300 -16.62 -9.28 4.31
CA GLN A 300 -15.82 -10.27 3.59
C GLN A 300 -14.37 -9.82 3.66
N GLY A 301 -13.42 -10.72 3.94
CA GLY A 301 -11.99 -10.44 4.16
C GLY A 301 -11.22 -9.92 2.93
N LEU A 302 -11.83 -8.98 2.21
CA LEU A 302 -11.28 -8.15 1.16
C LEU A 302 -10.22 -7.22 1.76
N SER A 303 -9.22 -6.89 0.97
CA SER A 303 -8.38 -5.72 1.22
C SER A 303 -9.13 -4.42 0.89
N TRP A 304 -8.59 -3.29 1.33
CA TRP A 304 -9.14 -1.97 0.98
C TRP A 304 -9.18 -1.73 -0.53
N ALA A 305 -8.13 -2.11 -1.26
CA ALA A 305 -8.07 -2.02 -2.72
C ALA A 305 -9.18 -2.86 -3.40
N GLN A 306 -9.48 -4.03 -2.85
CA GLN A 306 -10.53 -4.90 -3.37
C GLN A 306 -11.93 -4.41 -3.04
N ALA A 307 -12.12 -3.85 -1.83
CA ALA A 307 -13.38 -3.23 -1.45
C ALA A 307 -13.69 -2.04 -2.36
N LEU A 308 -12.69 -1.22 -2.70
CA LEU A 308 -12.82 -0.14 -3.67
C LEU A 308 -13.18 -0.68 -5.06
N MET A 309 -12.48 -1.71 -5.54
CA MET A 309 -12.79 -2.32 -6.83
C MET A 309 -14.24 -2.82 -6.90
N ALA A 310 -14.70 -3.52 -5.86
CA ALA A 310 -16.08 -4.00 -5.77
C ALA A 310 -17.09 -2.84 -5.76
N ALA A 311 -16.78 -1.72 -5.11
CA ALA A 311 -17.60 -0.51 -5.14
C ALA A 311 -17.66 0.09 -6.55
N THR A 312 -16.52 0.23 -7.24
CA THR A 312 -16.43 0.73 -8.63
C THR A 312 -17.28 -0.10 -9.60
N ASP A 313 -17.30 -1.43 -9.43
CA ASP A 313 -18.15 -2.34 -10.21
C ASP A 313 -19.65 -2.21 -9.90
N GLY A 314 -19.99 -1.68 -8.73
CA GLY A 314 -21.35 -1.28 -8.35
C GLY A 314 -21.78 0.01 -9.05
N MET A 315 -20.93 1.05 -9.00
CA MET A 315 -21.18 2.38 -9.58
C MET A 315 -21.39 2.33 -11.10
N SER A 316 -20.60 1.50 -11.80
CA SER A 316 -20.68 1.33 -13.26
C SER A 316 -22.06 0.83 -13.76
N ARG A 317 -22.94 0.37 -12.86
CA ARG A 317 -24.29 -0.12 -13.18
C ARG A 317 -25.41 0.90 -12.88
N SER A 318 -25.11 2.02 -12.21
CA SER A 318 -26.11 2.93 -11.62
C SER A 318 -26.13 4.36 -12.18
N GLY A 319 -25.07 4.86 -12.83
CA GLY A 319 -24.97 6.27 -13.25
C GLY A 319 -24.83 6.54 -14.77
N PRO A 320 -25.30 7.69 -15.28
CA PRO A 320 -25.11 8.12 -16.69
C PRO A 320 -23.72 8.72 -16.98
N ALA A 321 -22.91 9.01 -15.96
CA ALA A 321 -21.56 9.55 -16.08
C ALA A 321 -20.55 8.61 -15.41
N ALA A 322 -19.37 8.50 -16.00
CA ALA A 322 -18.30 7.67 -15.45
C ALA A 322 -17.60 8.40 -14.29
N GLN A 323 -17.74 7.82 -13.10
CA GLN A 323 -17.02 8.21 -11.89
C GLN A 323 -16.14 7.02 -11.48
N THR A 324 -14.82 7.22 -11.41
CA THR A 324 -13.84 6.18 -11.07
C THR A 324 -13.21 6.51 -9.73
N PRO A 325 -13.56 5.81 -8.65
CA PRO A 325 -12.92 6.00 -7.37
C PRO A 325 -11.41 5.78 -7.43
N ASP A 326 -10.67 6.45 -6.55
CA ASP A 326 -9.24 6.22 -6.34
C ASP A 326 -8.94 5.88 -4.88
N ALA A 327 -7.75 5.34 -4.60
CA ALA A 327 -7.33 5.12 -3.23
C ALA A 327 -5.81 5.06 -3.07
N GLU A 328 -5.32 5.52 -1.94
CA GLU A 328 -3.91 5.52 -1.57
C GLU A 328 -3.71 5.14 -0.09
N GLY A 329 -2.47 4.85 0.30
CA GLY A 329 -2.05 4.57 1.66
C GLY A 329 -1.44 3.19 1.88
N THR A 330 -0.74 3.04 2.99
CA THR A 330 -0.01 1.83 3.39
C THR A 330 -0.92 0.64 3.72
N LEU A 331 -2.22 0.88 3.92
CA LEU A 331 -3.22 -0.15 4.22
C LEU A 331 -3.95 -0.69 2.99
N LEU A 332 -3.65 -0.27 1.76
CA LEU A 332 -4.39 -0.70 0.56
C LEU A 332 -4.55 -2.23 0.44
N GLU A 333 -3.51 -3.00 0.75
CA GLU A 333 -3.52 -4.46 0.71
C GLU A 333 -3.90 -5.12 2.05
N ALA A 334 -4.09 -4.32 3.11
CA ALA A 334 -4.55 -4.80 4.40
C ALA A 334 -6.06 -5.10 4.37
N PRO A 335 -6.53 -6.10 5.13
CA PRO A 335 -7.95 -6.43 5.22
C PRO A 335 -8.76 -5.29 5.84
N VAL A 336 -9.97 -5.06 5.32
CA VAL A 336 -10.84 -3.98 5.81
C VAL A 336 -11.25 -4.21 7.27
N PHE A 337 -10.86 -3.28 8.17
CA PHE A 337 -11.10 -3.32 9.62
C PHE A 337 -10.67 -4.64 10.30
N GLY A 338 -9.58 -5.26 9.86
CA GLY A 338 -9.17 -6.57 10.38
C GLY A 338 -7.66 -6.78 10.49
N THR A 339 -7.28 -7.88 11.14
CA THR A 339 -5.90 -8.36 11.21
C THR A 339 -5.75 -9.60 10.33
N GLY A 340 -4.80 -9.62 9.40
CA GLY A 340 -4.55 -10.75 8.50
C GLY A 340 -4.07 -10.28 7.12
N THR A 341 -4.02 -11.19 6.15
CA THR A 341 -3.68 -10.88 4.76
C THR A 341 -4.94 -10.94 3.89
N GLY A 342 -5.23 -9.83 3.19
CA GLY A 342 -6.21 -9.84 2.11
C GLY A 342 -5.74 -10.77 0.99
N GLN A 343 -6.66 -11.48 0.33
CA GLN A 343 -6.31 -12.36 -0.78
C GLN A 343 -6.74 -11.73 -2.10
N ALA A 344 -5.82 -11.48 -3.03
CA ALA A 344 -6.10 -10.83 -4.31
C ALA A 344 -7.23 -11.48 -5.13
N LEU A 345 -7.97 -10.62 -5.82
CA LEU A 345 -9.07 -10.95 -6.72
C LEU A 345 -8.78 -10.25 -8.04
N TRP A 346 -8.74 -11.02 -9.12
CA TRP A 346 -8.43 -10.56 -10.46
C TRP A 346 -9.65 -10.71 -11.35
N ARG A 347 -9.98 -9.68 -12.13
CA ARG A 347 -11.10 -9.76 -13.07
C ARG A 347 -10.89 -10.87 -14.10
N THR A 348 -11.96 -11.56 -14.46
CA THR A 348 -11.97 -12.58 -15.51
C THR A 348 -13.01 -12.25 -16.58
N GLU A 349 -12.66 -12.49 -17.84
CA GLU A 349 -13.58 -12.48 -18.97
C GLU A 349 -13.54 -13.86 -19.63
N GLY A 350 -14.54 -14.70 -19.30
CA GLY A 350 -14.55 -16.12 -19.60
C GLY A 350 -13.27 -16.81 -19.11
N ARG A 351 -12.38 -17.15 -20.05
CA ARG A 351 -11.12 -17.85 -19.76
C ARG A 351 -9.94 -16.92 -19.50
N ARG A 352 -10.06 -15.63 -19.82
CA ARG A 352 -8.98 -14.65 -19.67
C ARG A 352 -9.00 -14.12 -18.23
N VAL A 353 -7.82 -14.07 -17.60
CA VAL A 353 -7.62 -13.47 -16.27
C VAL A 353 -6.76 -12.23 -16.43
N ALA A 354 -7.16 -11.13 -15.79
CA ALA A 354 -6.42 -9.87 -15.72
C ALA A 354 -5.27 -9.96 -14.70
N ALA A 355 -4.45 -11.01 -14.80
CA ALA A 355 -3.25 -11.19 -14.01
C ALA A 355 -2.31 -12.13 -14.76
N GLY A 356 -1.01 -11.84 -14.74
CA GLY A 356 0.03 -12.61 -15.44
C GLY A 356 1.27 -12.79 -14.59
N LEU A 357 2.43 -12.92 -15.25
CA LEU A 357 3.73 -13.10 -14.59
C LEU A 357 4.06 -11.99 -13.58
N LEU A 358 3.73 -10.74 -13.92
CA LEU A 358 3.98 -9.60 -13.03
C LEU A 358 3.14 -9.69 -11.75
N ALA A 359 1.94 -10.28 -11.82
CA ALA A 359 1.05 -10.50 -10.68
C ALA A 359 1.41 -11.78 -9.89
N GLY A 360 2.57 -12.39 -10.17
CA GLY A 360 3.04 -13.60 -9.51
C GLY A 360 2.37 -14.89 -9.99
N LEU A 361 1.55 -14.88 -11.05
CA LEU A 361 0.95 -16.10 -11.57
C LEU A 361 1.98 -16.95 -12.33
N GLY A 362 2.05 -18.24 -11.97
CA GLY A 362 2.85 -19.24 -12.67
C GLY A 362 1.99 -20.21 -13.48
N ALA A 363 2.60 -20.83 -14.50
CA ALA A 363 1.92 -21.79 -15.35
C ALA A 363 1.54 -23.03 -14.52
N GLY A 364 0.29 -23.49 -14.63
CA GLY A 364 -0.25 -24.55 -13.79
C GLY A 364 -0.75 -24.11 -12.41
N ALA A 365 -0.75 -22.81 -12.10
CA ALA A 365 -1.43 -22.30 -10.90
C ALA A 365 -2.93 -22.58 -11.00
N GLN A 366 -3.58 -22.94 -9.90
CA GLN A 366 -5.03 -23.15 -9.86
C GLN A 366 -5.72 -21.91 -9.28
N LEU A 367 -6.69 -21.39 -10.00
CA LEU A 367 -7.52 -20.26 -9.60
C LEU A 367 -8.94 -20.72 -9.25
N ALA A 368 -9.54 -20.08 -8.27
CA ALA A 368 -10.96 -20.16 -7.95
C ALA A 368 -11.68 -18.95 -8.56
N VAL A 369 -12.61 -19.20 -9.49
CA VAL A 369 -13.34 -18.17 -10.24
C VAL A 369 -14.77 -18.01 -9.72
N TYR A 370 -15.12 -16.80 -9.33
CA TYR A 370 -16.40 -16.37 -8.77
C TYR A 370 -17.15 -15.49 -9.77
N ALA A 371 -18.48 -15.40 -9.61
CA ALA A 371 -19.33 -14.55 -10.46
C ALA A 371 -19.29 -13.06 -10.06
N ASP A 372 -18.86 -12.76 -8.83
CA ASP A 372 -18.88 -11.40 -8.26
C ASP A 372 -17.60 -11.09 -7.46
N ALA A 373 -17.32 -9.80 -7.28
CA ALA A 373 -16.14 -9.29 -6.58
C ALA A 373 -16.17 -9.58 -5.07
N ALA A 374 -17.36 -9.84 -4.53
CA ALA A 374 -17.56 -10.30 -3.17
C ALA A 374 -17.11 -11.77 -2.98
N ALA A 375 -16.66 -12.45 -4.05
CA ALA A 375 -16.27 -13.84 -4.05
C ALA A 375 -17.33 -14.75 -3.41
N SER A 376 -18.60 -14.44 -3.67
CA SER A 376 -19.73 -15.13 -3.05
C SER A 376 -20.03 -16.47 -3.72
N GLY A 377 -20.56 -17.43 -2.96
CA GLY A 377 -20.97 -18.73 -3.47
C GLY A 377 -19.83 -19.71 -3.77
N THR A 378 -20.12 -20.73 -4.58
CA THR A 378 -19.18 -21.80 -4.94
C THR A 378 -18.38 -21.41 -6.18
N PRO A 379 -17.04 -21.35 -6.12
CA PRO A 379 -16.22 -20.99 -7.27
C PRO A 379 -16.09 -22.15 -8.27
N VAL A 380 -15.74 -21.80 -9.51
CA VAL A 380 -15.24 -22.74 -10.52
C VAL A 380 -13.73 -22.78 -10.47
N LEU A 381 -13.14 -23.96 -10.30
CA LEU A 381 -11.69 -24.13 -10.27
C LEU A 381 -11.14 -24.31 -11.69
N ALA A 382 -10.11 -23.55 -12.05
CA ALA A 382 -9.45 -23.64 -13.34
C ALA A 382 -7.93 -23.45 -13.20
N GLU A 383 -7.16 -24.08 -14.08
CA GLU A 383 -5.69 -23.97 -14.08
C GLU A 383 -5.20 -22.94 -15.11
N VAL A 384 -4.10 -22.25 -14.82
CA VAL A 384 -3.44 -21.34 -15.74
C VAL A 384 -2.70 -22.12 -16.82
N ALA A 385 -3.13 -21.98 -18.08
CA ALA A 385 -2.57 -22.66 -19.24
C ALA A 385 -1.51 -21.82 -19.98
N GLU A 386 -1.80 -20.55 -20.21
CA GLU A 386 -0.91 -19.62 -20.90
C GLU A 386 -0.69 -18.37 -20.05
N LEU A 387 0.52 -17.82 -20.11
CA LEU A 387 0.92 -16.62 -19.38
C LEU A 387 1.47 -15.55 -20.31
N ARG A 388 1.12 -14.31 -20.00
CA ARG A 388 1.75 -13.08 -20.46
C ARG A 388 2.27 -12.31 -19.25
N ALA A 389 2.90 -11.16 -19.49
CA ALA A 389 3.36 -10.29 -18.42
C ALA A 389 2.20 -9.86 -17.50
N ASP A 390 1.06 -9.52 -18.10
CA ASP A 390 -0.08 -8.85 -17.45
C ASP A 390 -1.37 -9.70 -17.38
N SER A 391 -1.39 -10.85 -18.05
CA SER A 391 -2.61 -11.63 -18.25
C SER A 391 -2.31 -13.12 -18.35
N ALA A 392 -3.35 -13.92 -18.10
CA ALA A 392 -3.30 -15.37 -18.18
C ALA A 392 -4.52 -15.92 -18.90
N MET A 393 -4.37 -17.11 -19.49
CA MET A 393 -5.47 -17.88 -20.07
C MET A 393 -5.69 -19.14 -19.25
N LEU A 394 -6.91 -19.37 -18.79
CA LEU A 394 -7.31 -20.57 -18.07
C LEU A 394 -7.49 -21.77 -19.02
N ALA A 395 -7.16 -22.96 -18.53
CA ALA A 395 -7.43 -24.25 -19.17
C ALA A 395 -8.94 -24.58 -19.07
N GLY A 396 -9.52 -25.02 -20.19
CA GLY A 396 -10.97 -25.27 -20.25
C GLY A 396 -11.80 -23.98 -20.15
N GLY A 397 -13.13 -24.10 -20.09
CA GLY A 397 -14.01 -22.92 -19.94
C GLY A 397 -15.46 -23.23 -19.60
N GLU A 398 -15.78 -24.49 -19.31
CA GLU A 398 -17.14 -24.92 -19.00
C GLU A 398 -17.49 -24.49 -17.58
N GLY A 399 -18.64 -23.84 -17.40
CA GLY A 399 -19.09 -23.31 -16.11
C GLY A 399 -18.45 -21.99 -15.67
N LEU A 400 -17.40 -21.51 -16.34
CA LEU A 400 -16.84 -20.19 -16.04
C LEU A 400 -17.85 -19.08 -16.35
N PRO A 401 -18.00 -18.08 -15.46
CA PRO A 401 -18.86 -16.95 -15.73
C PRO A 401 -18.30 -16.12 -16.90
N ALA A 402 -19.19 -15.50 -17.68
CA ALA A 402 -18.76 -14.64 -18.80
C ALA A 402 -17.92 -13.45 -18.31
N GLN A 403 -18.27 -12.90 -17.16
CA GLN A 403 -17.49 -11.92 -16.40
C GLN A 403 -17.46 -12.36 -14.94
N GLY A 404 -16.31 -12.28 -14.28
CA GLY A 404 -16.14 -12.79 -12.93
C GLY A 404 -14.82 -12.35 -12.28
N TYR A 405 -14.45 -13.04 -11.20
CA TYR A 405 -13.26 -12.75 -10.40
C TYR A 405 -12.52 -14.03 -10.03
N ALA A 406 -11.24 -14.10 -10.34
CA ALA A 406 -10.36 -15.20 -9.99
C ALA A 406 -9.53 -14.86 -8.76
N ARG A 407 -9.35 -15.84 -7.88
CA ARG A 407 -8.43 -15.79 -6.74
C ARG A 407 -7.48 -16.96 -6.79
N LEU A 408 -6.25 -16.78 -6.32
CA LEU A 408 -5.30 -17.88 -6.21
C LEU A 408 -5.81 -18.94 -5.22
N ASN A 409 -6.08 -20.14 -5.73
CA ASN A 409 -6.45 -21.29 -4.90
C ASN A 409 -5.23 -22.15 -4.58
N ARG A 410 -4.31 -22.28 -5.55
CA ARG A 410 -3.05 -22.99 -5.40
C ARG A 410 -1.97 -22.34 -6.27
N PRO A 411 -0.80 -21.98 -5.71
CA PRO A 411 0.31 -21.47 -6.51
C PRO A 411 0.83 -22.55 -7.48
N ALA A 412 1.38 -22.10 -8.60
CA ALA A 412 2.20 -22.95 -9.44
C ALA A 412 3.55 -23.25 -8.75
N PRO A 413 4.22 -24.35 -9.10
CA PRO A 413 5.64 -24.48 -8.83
C PRO A 413 6.40 -23.29 -9.43
N PRO A 414 7.40 -22.71 -8.74
CA PRO A 414 8.19 -21.61 -9.30
C PRO A 414 8.88 -22.05 -10.59
N ALA A 415 8.86 -21.18 -11.61
CA ALA A 415 9.59 -21.43 -12.84
C ALA A 415 11.10 -21.50 -12.51
N PRO A 416 11.80 -22.60 -12.85
CA PRO A 416 13.14 -22.80 -12.35
C PRO A 416 14.14 -21.85 -13.01
N LEU A 417 14.97 -21.18 -12.21
CA LEU A 417 16.20 -20.55 -12.67
C LEU A 417 17.16 -21.65 -13.12
N ALA A 418 17.40 -21.70 -14.43
CA ALA A 418 18.34 -22.63 -15.04
C ALA A 418 19.79 -22.22 -14.70
N LEU A 419 20.47 -22.98 -13.86
CA LEU A 419 21.87 -22.75 -13.49
C LEU A 419 22.80 -23.70 -14.23
N ALA A 420 23.89 -23.15 -14.78
CA ALA A 420 25.00 -23.97 -15.27
C ALA A 420 25.74 -24.67 -14.11
N ALA A 421 26.57 -25.65 -14.44
CA ALA A 421 27.51 -26.21 -13.48
C ALA A 421 28.45 -25.10 -12.95
N PRO A 422 28.77 -25.10 -11.65
CA PRO A 422 29.62 -24.08 -11.06
C PRO A 422 31.07 -24.16 -11.58
N VAL A 423 31.71 -23.01 -11.77
CA VAL A 423 33.07 -22.88 -12.29
C VAL A 423 33.98 -22.26 -11.25
N ALA A 424 35.13 -22.88 -10.96
CA ALA A 424 36.17 -22.23 -10.16
C ALA A 424 36.96 -21.25 -11.04
N ALA A 425 36.88 -19.95 -10.74
CA ALA A 425 37.55 -18.91 -11.52
C ALA A 425 39.01 -18.66 -11.07
N ASP A 426 39.37 -19.13 -9.86
CA ASP A 426 40.70 -19.02 -9.29
C ASP A 426 41.11 -20.32 -8.56
N GLY A 427 42.32 -20.34 -8.01
CA GLY A 427 42.91 -21.51 -7.34
C GLY A 427 42.51 -21.70 -5.87
N GLY A 428 41.44 -21.06 -5.40
CA GLY A 428 40.97 -21.21 -4.01
C GLY A 428 40.39 -22.60 -3.69
N ASP A 429 40.33 -22.94 -2.40
CA ASP A 429 39.61 -24.14 -1.94
C ASP A 429 38.14 -23.80 -1.67
N TYR A 430 37.26 -24.33 -2.51
CA TYR A 430 35.81 -24.10 -2.47
C TYR A 430 35.02 -25.36 -2.12
N ALA A 431 35.65 -26.42 -1.61
CA ALA A 431 34.95 -27.70 -1.38
C ALA A 431 33.71 -27.54 -0.48
N ALA A 432 33.83 -26.74 0.59
CA ALA A 432 32.71 -26.47 1.51
C ALA A 432 31.58 -25.68 0.82
N LEU A 433 31.91 -24.59 0.14
CA LEU A 433 30.94 -23.75 -0.56
C LEU A 433 30.26 -24.50 -1.72
N ALA A 434 31.00 -25.37 -2.42
CA ALA A 434 30.46 -26.23 -3.45
C ALA A 434 29.48 -27.27 -2.89
N ALA A 435 29.79 -27.87 -1.73
CA ALA A 435 28.87 -28.77 -1.03
C ALA A 435 27.60 -28.04 -0.59
N THR A 436 27.73 -26.83 -0.05
CA THR A 436 26.59 -25.98 0.34
C THR A 436 25.74 -25.59 -0.87
N LEU A 437 26.35 -25.18 -1.98
CA LEU A 437 25.62 -24.86 -3.21
C LEU A 437 24.85 -26.09 -3.73
N ALA A 438 25.47 -27.27 -3.72
CA ALA A 438 24.82 -28.51 -4.12
C ALA A 438 23.65 -28.89 -3.18
N GLU A 439 23.81 -28.73 -1.87
CA GLU A 439 22.76 -28.96 -0.88
C GLU A 439 21.58 -28.02 -1.09
N VAL A 440 21.85 -26.71 -1.24
CA VAL A 440 20.80 -25.70 -1.44
C VAL A 440 20.08 -25.93 -2.76
N THR A 441 20.81 -26.08 -3.87
CA THR A 441 20.18 -26.26 -5.20
C THR A 441 19.40 -27.57 -5.33
N ALA A 442 19.71 -28.59 -4.53
CA ALA A 442 18.95 -29.84 -4.49
C ALA A 442 17.62 -29.72 -3.71
N ASN A 443 17.52 -28.77 -2.77
CA ASN A 443 16.37 -28.63 -1.87
C ASN A 443 15.57 -27.34 -2.09
N LEU A 444 16.09 -26.39 -2.89
CA LEU A 444 15.44 -25.13 -3.18
C LEU A 444 14.54 -25.25 -4.41
N ASP A 445 13.24 -25.12 -4.20
CA ASP A 445 12.28 -25.03 -5.30
C ASP A 445 12.59 -23.81 -6.18
N GLY A 446 12.45 -23.96 -7.50
CA GLY A 446 12.67 -22.85 -8.43
C GLY A 446 14.11 -22.71 -8.92
N ILE A 447 14.95 -23.72 -8.72
CA ILE A 447 16.25 -23.84 -9.39
C ILE A 447 16.33 -25.18 -10.11
N ALA A 448 16.84 -25.15 -11.35
CA ALA A 448 17.11 -26.38 -12.10
C ALA A 448 18.52 -26.36 -12.68
N PRO A 449 19.25 -27.50 -12.64
CA PRO A 449 20.49 -27.62 -13.38
C PRO A 449 20.20 -27.57 -14.88
N ALA A 450 21.06 -26.88 -15.63
CA ALA A 450 20.98 -26.78 -17.08
C ALA A 450 22.38 -26.84 -17.72
N ASP A 451 22.44 -27.33 -18.95
CA ASP A 451 23.65 -27.22 -19.76
C ASP A 451 23.96 -25.75 -20.07
N ALA A 452 25.24 -25.41 -20.25
CA ALA A 452 25.70 -24.03 -20.44
C ALA A 452 24.96 -23.25 -21.56
N GLY A 453 24.50 -23.91 -22.62
CA GLY A 453 23.72 -23.29 -23.70
C GLY A 453 22.25 -22.98 -23.37
N ARG A 454 21.75 -23.52 -22.25
CA ARG A 454 20.36 -23.36 -21.77
C ARG A 454 20.28 -22.70 -20.39
N ALA A 455 21.41 -22.52 -19.71
CA ALA A 455 21.49 -21.84 -18.43
C ALA A 455 21.16 -20.35 -18.58
N ALA A 456 20.39 -19.84 -17.63
CA ALA A 456 20.13 -18.42 -17.47
C ALA A 456 21.31 -17.71 -16.78
N MET A 457 22.00 -18.41 -15.88
CA MET A 457 23.14 -17.91 -15.13
C MET A 457 24.18 -18.99 -14.88
N THR A 458 25.44 -18.57 -14.71
CA THR A 458 26.58 -19.44 -14.42
C THR A 458 27.15 -19.10 -13.05
N PRO A 459 27.17 -20.04 -12.09
CA PRO A 459 27.83 -19.81 -10.80
C PRO A 459 29.35 -19.88 -10.92
N TYR A 460 30.03 -18.94 -10.29
CA TYR A 460 31.48 -18.88 -10.22
C TYR A 460 31.97 -18.87 -8.77
N PHE A 461 32.94 -19.70 -8.44
CA PHE A 461 33.69 -19.60 -7.20
C PHE A 461 34.91 -18.70 -7.41
N THR A 462 34.99 -17.63 -6.65
CA THR A 462 36.05 -16.62 -6.80
C THR A 462 36.20 -15.77 -5.55
N GLY A 463 37.44 -15.44 -5.18
CA GLY A 463 37.72 -14.54 -4.04
C GLY A 463 37.15 -15.04 -2.72
N GLY A 464 37.03 -16.36 -2.53
CA GLY A 464 36.44 -16.94 -1.31
C GLY A 464 34.91 -16.87 -1.24
N THR A 465 34.23 -16.49 -2.33
CA THR A 465 32.76 -16.34 -2.37
C THR A 465 32.15 -16.96 -3.64
N LEU A 466 30.82 -16.89 -3.74
CA LEU A 466 30.02 -17.26 -4.90
C LEU A 466 29.64 -15.99 -5.68
N ALA A 467 29.89 -15.99 -6.99
CA ALA A 467 29.44 -14.97 -7.93
C ALA A 467 28.50 -15.59 -8.98
N LEU A 468 27.65 -14.77 -9.59
CA LEU A 468 26.80 -15.17 -10.70
C LEU A 468 27.14 -14.36 -11.95
N ALA A 469 27.48 -15.05 -13.04
CA ALA A 469 27.51 -14.45 -14.36
C ALA A 469 26.15 -14.64 -15.05
N GLY A 470 25.81 -13.70 -15.92
CA GLY A 470 24.61 -13.78 -16.75
C GLY A 470 24.72 -14.88 -17.82
N ARG A 471 23.80 -14.82 -18.78
CA ARG A 471 23.70 -15.81 -19.87
C ARG A 471 24.91 -15.82 -20.81
N ASP A 472 25.66 -14.72 -20.88
CA ASP A 472 26.93 -14.66 -21.61
C ASP A 472 28.04 -15.49 -20.94
N GLY A 473 27.83 -15.88 -19.67
CA GLY A 473 28.78 -16.65 -18.88
C GLY A 473 30.05 -15.86 -18.51
N VAL A 474 30.08 -14.54 -18.72
CA VAL A 474 31.27 -13.71 -18.49
C VAL A 474 31.27 -13.23 -17.04
N LEU A 475 32.19 -13.78 -16.23
CA LEU A 475 32.45 -13.25 -14.89
C LEU A 475 33.14 -11.89 -15.00
N ASP A 476 32.66 -10.91 -14.23
CA ASP A 476 33.28 -9.59 -14.08
C ASP A 476 33.47 -8.82 -15.41
N GLY A 477 32.50 -8.93 -16.32
CA GLY A 477 32.58 -8.33 -17.66
C GLY A 477 32.72 -6.80 -17.71
N ALA A 478 32.40 -6.10 -16.61
CA ALA A 478 32.59 -4.65 -16.48
C ALA A 478 33.81 -4.28 -15.60
N GLY A 479 34.63 -5.26 -15.22
CA GLY A 479 35.80 -5.10 -14.36
C GLY A 479 35.74 -5.99 -13.12
N PRO A 480 36.88 -6.18 -12.42
CA PRO A 480 36.94 -7.06 -11.25
C PRO A 480 35.88 -6.70 -10.20
N GLY A 481 35.14 -7.71 -9.74
CA GLY A 481 34.07 -7.52 -8.75
C GLY A 481 32.73 -7.06 -9.31
N SER A 482 32.58 -6.88 -10.63
CA SER A 482 31.36 -6.33 -11.23
C SER A 482 30.19 -7.30 -11.34
N SER A 483 30.43 -8.61 -11.23
CA SER A 483 29.35 -9.59 -11.18
C SER A 483 28.71 -9.63 -9.79
N PRO A 484 27.38 -9.86 -9.69
CA PRO A 484 26.68 -10.07 -8.42
C PRO A 484 27.37 -11.15 -7.58
N ARG A 485 27.56 -10.87 -6.29
CA ARG A 485 28.30 -11.75 -5.36
C ARG A 485 27.54 -11.94 -4.05
N LEU A 486 27.72 -13.10 -3.46
CA LEU A 486 27.31 -13.37 -2.09
C LEU A 486 28.12 -12.45 -1.14
N SER A 487 27.42 -11.56 -0.44
CA SER A 487 28.00 -10.53 0.43
C SER A 487 28.23 -11.02 1.87
N GLY A 488 29.06 -10.29 2.63
CA GLY A 488 29.22 -10.49 4.09
C GLY A 488 30.13 -11.65 4.54
N GLY A 489 30.74 -12.41 3.62
CA GLY A 489 31.61 -13.55 3.96
C GLY A 489 30.86 -14.76 4.53
N GLU A 490 29.53 -14.73 4.56
CA GLU A 490 28.69 -15.83 4.99
C GLU A 490 28.51 -16.83 3.84
N THR A 491 29.10 -18.02 3.96
CA THR A 491 29.01 -19.09 2.94
C THR A 491 28.06 -20.21 3.33
N GLY A 492 27.19 -19.98 4.32
CA GLY A 492 26.26 -20.98 4.83
C GLY A 492 25.06 -21.23 3.90
N PRO A 493 24.32 -22.35 4.08
CA PRO A 493 23.19 -22.72 3.22
C PRO A 493 22.12 -21.61 3.09
N GLN A 494 21.82 -20.90 4.17
CA GLN A 494 20.81 -19.85 4.17
C GLN A 494 21.23 -18.62 3.33
N ALA A 495 22.49 -18.20 3.45
CA ALA A 495 23.02 -17.06 2.69
C ALA A 495 23.04 -17.37 1.19
N VAL A 496 23.47 -18.59 0.82
CA VAL A 496 23.44 -19.08 -0.56
C VAL A 496 22.00 -19.16 -1.08
N ALA A 497 21.06 -19.68 -0.29
CA ALA A 497 19.64 -19.76 -0.68
C ALA A 497 19.05 -18.36 -0.92
N ALA A 498 19.28 -17.40 -0.03
CA ALA A 498 18.80 -16.03 -0.18
C ALA A 498 19.39 -15.32 -1.42
N PHE A 499 20.68 -15.55 -1.70
CA PHE A 499 21.33 -15.01 -2.89
C PHE A 499 20.77 -15.60 -4.19
N LEU A 500 20.56 -16.91 -4.26
CA LEU A 500 19.98 -17.56 -5.42
C LEU A 500 18.51 -17.22 -5.62
N ASP A 501 17.74 -17.08 -4.54
CA ASP A 501 16.35 -16.62 -4.57
C ASP A 501 16.24 -15.21 -5.16
N ARG A 502 17.09 -14.27 -4.69
CA ARG A 502 17.18 -12.93 -5.27
C ARG A 502 17.54 -12.96 -6.76
N ALA A 503 18.48 -13.80 -7.15
CA ALA A 503 18.86 -13.97 -8.56
C ALA A 503 17.71 -14.52 -9.42
N ALA A 504 16.96 -15.49 -8.89
CA ALA A 504 15.78 -16.05 -9.55
C ALA A 504 14.69 -14.97 -9.72
N ARG A 505 14.44 -14.14 -8.69
CA ARG A 505 13.49 -13.01 -8.77
C ARG A 505 13.89 -11.98 -9.82
N ALA A 506 15.15 -11.52 -9.80
CA ALA A 506 15.65 -10.57 -10.79
C ALA A 506 15.58 -11.13 -12.23
N HIS A 507 15.86 -12.43 -12.40
CA HIS A 507 15.70 -13.11 -13.69
C HIS A 507 14.24 -13.18 -14.14
N ALA A 508 13.32 -13.53 -13.25
CA ALA A 508 11.89 -13.57 -13.53
C ALA A 508 11.35 -12.19 -13.92
N LEU A 509 11.73 -11.14 -13.19
CA LEU A 509 11.37 -9.75 -13.51
C LEU A 509 11.85 -9.37 -14.91
N ARG A 510 13.15 -9.54 -15.21
CA ARG A 510 13.71 -9.23 -16.54
C ARG A 510 13.01 -10.02 -17.66
N THR A 511 12.65 -11.28 -17.40
CA THR A 511 11.92 -12.12 -18.36
C THR A 511 10.51 -11.59 -18.61
N ALA A 512 9.77 -11.25 -17.56
CA ALA A 512 8.43 -10.68 -17.66
C ALA A 512 8.43 -9.34 -18.41
N LEU A 513 9.38 -8.45 -18.10
CA LEU A 513 9.55 -7.17 -18.79
C LEU A 513 9.95 -7.33 -20.25
N GLY A 514 10.84 -8.28 -20.56
CA GLY A 514 11.20 -8.58 -21.95
C GLY A 514 10.02 -9.10 -22.80
N MET A 515 9.08 -9.83 -22.18
CA MET A 515 7.84 -10.25 -22.85
C MET A 515 6.89 -9.07 -23.11
N ALA A 516 6.84 -8.09 -22.22
CA ALA A 516 6.06 -6.86 -22.41
C ALA A 516 6.64 -6.00 -23.56
N GLU A 517 7.96 -5.92 -23.67
CA GLU A 517 8.68 -5.19 -24.73
C GLU A 517 8.51 -5.84 -26.11
N GLY A 518 8.63 -7.18 -26.20
CA GLY A 518 8.61 -7.95 -27.44
C GLY A 518 7.28 -7.99 -28.21
N GLY A 519 6.20 -7.42 -27.65
CA GLY A 519 4.88 -7.33 -28.29
C GLY A 519 4.70 -6.14 -29.25
N GLY A 520 5.72 -5.29 -29.44
CA GLY A 520 5.61 -4.04 -30.20
C GLY A 520 6.33 -4.00 -31.53
N LEU A 521 5.58 -3.83 -32.62
CA LEU A 521 6.09 -3.04 -33.74
C LEU A 521 6.41 -1.62 -33.21
N SER A 522 7.59 -1.11 -33.56
CA SER A 522 8.00 0.29 -33.38
C SER A 522 6.92 1.21 -33.93
N ALA A 523 6.00 1.66 -33.09
CA ALA A 523 5.07 2.71 -33.44
C ALA A 523 5.87 4.02 -33.48
N PHE A 524 5.81 4.71 -34.61
CA PHE A 524 6.38 6.03 -34.80
C PHE A 524 5.89 6.96 -33.67
N ALA A 525 6.77 7.29 -32.71
CA ALA A 525 6.50 8.32 -31.72
C ALA A 525 6.66 9.69 -32.40
N LEU A 526 5.59 10.48 -32.45
CA LEU A 526 5.69 11.90 -32.78
C LEU A 526 6.31 12.64 -31.59
N PRO A 527 7.22 13.61 -31.80
CA PRO A 527 7.77 14.41 -30.71
C PRO A 527 6.64 15.09 -29.92
N GLY A 528 6.63 14.92 -28.60
CA GLY A 528 5.66 15.57 -27.71
C GLY A 528 4.36 14.82 -27.44
N VAL A 529 4.14 13.63 -28.03
CA VAL A 529 2.92 12.83 -27.81
C VAL A 529 3.26 11.52 -27.09
N GLY A 530 2.78 11.36 -25.85
CA GLY A 530 3.01 10.16 -25.03
C GLY A 530 3.72 10.45 -23.70
N LEU A 531 4.26 9.41 -23.06
CA LEU A 531 5.09 9.56 -21.86
C LEU A 531 6.48 10.06 -22.26
N GLN A 532 6.97 11.12 -21.62
CA GLN A 532 8.32 11.62 -21.78
C GLN A 532 9.10 11.27 -20.52
N VAL A 533 10.24 10.64 -20.69
CA VAL A 533 11.10 10.23 -19.58
C VAL A 533 12.50 10.77 -19.85
N ALA A 534 12.95 11.69 -19.02
CA ALA A 534 14.28 12.28 -19.08
C ALA A 534 15.07 11.89 -17.82
N LEU A 535 16.34 11.58 -18.01
CA LEU A 535 17.26 11.27 -16.91
C LEU A 535 18.39 12.31 -16.95
N THR A 536 18.70 12.87 -15.80
CA THR A 536 19.84 13.75 -15.60
C THR A 536 20.71 13.22 -14.48
N GLN A 537 21.95 13.69 -14.45
CA GLN A 537 22.96 13.32 -13.46
C GLN A 537 23.58 14.59 -12.88
N VAL A 538 23.74 14.58 -11.56
CA VAL A 538 24.50 15.57 -10.80
C VAL A 538 25.69 14.84 -10.17
N GLY A 539 26.90 15.33 -10.44
CA GLY A 539 28.12 14.74 -9.87
C GLY A 539 28.18 14.94 -8.35
N GLY A 540 28.53 13.88 -7.62
CA GLY A 540 28.66 13.87 -6.17
C GLY A 540 29.94 14.59 -5.69
N GLY A 541 29.78 15.45 -4.69
CA GLY A 541 30.90 15.98 -3.89
C GLY A 541 31.37 14.98 -2.84
N ALA A 542 32.50 15.24 -2.18
CA ALA A 542 33.05 14.37 -1.13
C ALA A 542 32.12 14.20 0.10
N GLU A 543 31.15 15.10 0.27
CA GLU A 543 30.15 15.08 1.34
C GLU A 543 28.78 14.57 0.85
N CYS A 544 28.70 14.07 -0.40
CA CYS A 544 27.47 13.72 -1.09
C CYS A 544 26.39 14.83 -1.07
N ASP A 545 26.79 16.09 -1.14
CA ASP A 545 25.94 17.28 -0.98
C ASP A 545 25.16 17.70 -2.25
N GLY A 546 25.40 17.03 -3.38
CA GLY A 546 24.69 17.30 -4.64
C GLY A 546 25.01 18.67 -5.28
N SER A 547 26.15 19.28 -4.98
CA SER A 547 26.47 20.65 -5.44
C SER A 547 26.90 20.76 -6.93
N GLY A 548 26.73 19.71 -7.72
CA GLY A 548 27.18 19.64 -9.12
C GLY A 548 26.23 20.32 -10.10
N ALA A 549 26.70 20.56 -11.33
CA ALA A 549 25.81 20.95 -12.42
C ALA A 549 25.03 19.72 -12.92
N GLU A 550 23.73 19.87 -13.12
CA GLU A 550 22.87 18.84 -13.67
C GLU A 550 23.14 18.66 -15.17
N THR A 551 23.36 17.42 -15.59
CA THR A 551 23.71 17.06 -16.97
C THR A 551 22.75 16.00 -17.53
N PRO A 552 22.20 16.18 -18.73
CA PRO A 552 21.33 15.17 -19.34
C PRO A 552 22.07 13.87 -19.65
N VAL A 553 21.45 12.74 -19.29
CA VAL A 553 21.91 11.39 -19.63
C VAL A 553 21.24 10.94 -20.93
N THR A 554 22.03 10.48 -21.89
CA THR A 554 21.51 9.88 -23.13
C THR A 554 21.93 8.40 -23.22
N GLY A 555 20.97 7.49 -23.12
CA GLY A 555 21.21 6.05 -23.21
C GLY A 555 21.66 5.41 -21.89
N ALA A 556 22.95 5.56 -21.54
CA ALA A 556 23.53 4.98 -20.33
C ALA A 556 24.18 6.05 -19.44
N ALA A 557 23.92 6.00 -18.14
CA ALA A 557 24.60 6.83 -17.15
C ALA A 557 25.89 6.14 -16.70
N THR A 558 26.97 6.90 -16.54
CA THR A 558 28.18 6.43 -15.85
C THR A 558 28.30 7.21 -14.56
N VAL A 559 28.21 6.52 -13.43
CA VAL A 559 28.07 7.14 -12.11
C VAL A 559 29.14 6.65 -11.14
N GLN A 560 29.48 7.50 -10.17
CA GLN A 560 30.38 7.22 -9.05
C GLN A 560 29.59 7.22 -7.73
N ASP A 561 30.26 6.82 -6.64
CA ASP A 561 29.70 7.00 -5.30
C ASP A 561 29.32 8.48 -5.05
N CYS A 562 28.24 8.72 -4.32
CA CYS A 562 27.60 10.03 -4.11
C CYS A 562 26.98 10.73 -5.32
N ASP A 563 27.13 10.24 -6.56
CA ASP A 563 26.43 10.85 -7.70
C ASP A 563 24.91 10.77 -7.50
N GLN A 564 24.19 11.76 -8.01
CA GLN A 564 22.73 11.77 -7.99
C GLN A 564 22.19 11.63 -9.41
N LEU A 565 21.13 10.85 -9.54
CA LEU A 565 20.34 10.71 -10.76
C LEU A 565 18.96 11.30 -10.50
N TRP A 566 18.49 12.14 -11.41
CA TRP A 566 17.17 12.74 -11.35
C TRP A 566 16.37 12.33 -12.57
N LEU A 567 15.24 11.69 -12.33
CA LEU A 567 14.35 11.18 -13.36
C LEU A 567 13.11 12.07 -13.42
N SER A 568 12.92 12.71 -14.56
CA SER A 568 11.73 13.49 -14.89
C SER A 568 10.79 12.65 -15.74
N VAL A 569 9.59 12.39 -15.23
CA VAL A 569 8.53 11.66 -15.95
C VAL A 569 7.37 12.61 -16.21
N THR A 570 7.17 12.99 -17.47
CA THR A 570 6.09 13.90 -17.88
C THR A 570 5.05 13.17 -18.72
N ASN A 571 3.78 13.26 -18.34
CA ASN A 571 2.69 12.69 -19.12
C ASN A 571 2.17 13.68 -20.17
N GLY A 572 2.69 13.60 -21.39
CA GLY A 572 2.17 14.37 -22.54
C GLY A 572 0.92 13.78 -23.19
N SER A 573 0.34 12.70 -22.65
CA SER A 573 -0.83 12.03 -23.23
C SER A 573 -2.13 12.56 -22.61
N ARG A 574 -3.20 12.65 -23.41
CA ARG A 574 -4.52 13.17 -22.97
C ARG A 574 -5.26 12.26 -21.97
N THR A 575 -4.65 11.16 -21.58
CA THR A 575 -5.18 10.19 -20.62
C THR A 575 -4.19 10.11 -19.47
N ALA A 576 -4.67 9.97 -18.24
CA ALA A 576 -3.80 9.70 -17.11
C ALA A 576 -2.99 8.41 -17.34
N ARG A 577 -1.83 8.29 -16.71
CA ARG A 577 -0.96 7.11 -16.80
C ARG A 577 -0.49 6.68 -15.42
N ASP A 578 -0.57 5.39 -15.15
CA ASP A 578 -0.04 4.76 -13.95
C ASP A 578 1.45 4.45 -14.18
N ILE A 579 2.32 5.04 -13.36
CA ILE A 579 3.77 4.91 -13.45
C ILE A 579 4.30 4.08 -12.27
N THR A 580 5.38 3.34 -12.48
CA THR A 580 6.15 2.73 -11.39
C THR A 580 7.62 2.79 -11.77
N VAL A 581 8.46 3.26 -10.86
CA VAL A 581 9.90 3.34 -11.07
C VAL A 581 10.59 2.34 -10.15
N LEU A 582 11.31 1.40 -10.76
CA LEU A 582 12.08 0.38 -10.07
C LEU A 582 13.58 0.62 -10.32
N TYR A 583 14.38 0.30 -9.33
CA TYR A 583 15.83 0.30 -9.42
C TYR A 583 16.36 -1.08 -9.08
N LEU A 584 17.11 -1.67 -10.01
CA LEU A 584 17.77 -2.95 -9.88
C LEU A 584 19.28 -2.72 -9.72
N ASP A 585 19.80 -3.02 -8.54
CA ASP A 585 21.20 -2.81 -8.23
C ASP A 585 22.10 -3.96 -8.72
N ARG A 586 23.42 -3.77 -8.59
CA ARG A 586 24.45 -4.74 -8.98
C ARG A 586 24.37 -6.07 -8.22
N ASP A 587 23.79 -6.08 -7.03
CA ASP A 587 23.65 -7.27 -6.18
C ASP A 587 22.26 -7.90 -6.35
N LEU A 588 21.55 -7.52 -7.43
CA LEU A 588 20.26 -8.02 -7.87
C LEU A 588 19.07 -7.66 -6.97
N ALA A 589 19.23 -6.69 -6.07
CA ALA A 589 18.12 -6.21 -5.25
C ALA A 589 17.24 -5.27 -6.08
N VAL A 590 15.92 -5.40 -5.94
CA VAL A 590 14.93 -4.56 -6.62
C VAL A 590 14.30 -3.62 -5.61
N THR A 591 14.45 -2.32 -5.81
CA THR A 591 13.84 -1.27 -4.97
C THR A 591 12.78 -0.54 -5.78
N ALA A 592 11.62 -0.24 -5.18
CA ALA A 592 10.67 0.71 -5.76
C ALA A 592 11.12 2.11 -5.37
N LEU A 593 11.49 2.93 -6.36
CA LEU A 593 11.81 4.35 -6.15
C LEU A 593 10.54 5.20 -6.16
N TRP A 594 9.53 4.80 -6.94
CA TRP A 594 8.27 5.54 -7.01
C TRP A 594 7.08 4.66 -7.45
N PRO A 595 5.87 4.88 -6.91
CA PRO A 595 5.58 5.76 -5.76
C PRO A 595 6.24 5.24 -4.49
N GLU A 596 6.49 6.14 -3.55
CA GLU A 596 6.77 5.72 -2.18
C GLU A 596 5.56 4.95 -1.64
N GLY A 597 5.79 3.97 -0.76
CA GLY A 597 4.80 2.95 -0.41
C GLY A 597 3.44 3.55 0.01
N GLY A 598 2.44 3.39 -0.85
CA GLY A 598 1.07 3.84 -0.59
C GLY A 598 0.66 5.09 -1.36
N LEU A 599 1.57 5.92 -1.88
CA LEU A 599 1.18 7.15 -2.60
C LEU A 599 0.55 6.85 -3.97
N SER A 600 -0.21 7.81 -4.49
CA SER A 600 -0.69 7.77 -5.87
C SER A 600 0.43 7.57 -6.88
N ASN A 601 0.20 6.64 -7.81
CA ASN A 601 1.13 6.34 -8.88
C ASN A 601 0.66 6.86 -10.24
N ARG A 602 -0.39 7.68 -10.27
CA ARG A 602 -1.05 8.14 -11.49
C ARG A 602 -0.65 9.57 -11.80
N LEU A 603 -0.15 9.79 -13.02
CA LEU A 603 0.10 11.13 -13.57
C LEU A 603 -1.01 11.51 -14.55
N GLY A 604 -1.70 12.60 -14.28
CA GLY A 604 -2.66 13.30 -15.16
C GLY A 604 -2.00 13.91 -16.41
N PHE A 605 -2.79 14.52 -17.28
CA PHE A 605 -2.28 15.15 -18.51
C PHE A 605 -1.49 16.43 -18.18
N GLY A 606 -0.26 16.51 -18.67
CA GLY A 606 0.62 17.65 -18.45
C GLY A 606 1.39 17.63 -17.13
N GLU A 607 1.06 16.68 -16.24
CA GLU A 607 1.78 16.50 -14.99
C GLU A 607 3.18 15.92 -15.20
N THR A 608 4.08 16.32 -14.31
CA THR A 608 5.47 15.88 -14.25
C THR A 608 5.78 15.40 -12.84
N GLN A 609 6.43 14.24 -12.75
CA GLN A 609 6.98 13.72 -11.50
C GLN A 609 8.50 13.68 -11.60
N GLU A 610 9.17 14.30 -10.63
CA GLU A 610 10.62 14.22 -10.43
C GLU A 610 10.95 13.16 -9.38
N ILE A 611 11.95 12.30 -9.66
CA ILE A 611 12.36 11.20 -8.79
C ILE A 611 13.88 11.21 -8.68
N GLY A 612 14.39 11.50 -7.48
CA GLY A 612 15.82 11.51 -7.18
C GLY A 612 16.33 10.16 -6.67
N LEU A 613 17.54 9.80 -7.09
CA LEU A 613 18.28 8.64 -6.58
C LEU A 613 19.73 9.06 -6.30
N GLN A 614 20.18 8.88 -5.06
CA GLN A 614 21.59 9.00 -4.72
C GLN A 614 22.30 7.64 -4.82
N ILE A 615 23.36 7.59 -5.61
CA ILE A 615 24.22 6.41 -5.76
C ILE A 615 25.03 6.21 -4.47
N THR A 616 25.00 4.98 -3.96
CA THR A 616 25.79 4.54 -2.81
C THR A 616 26.65 3.34 -3.22
N ASN A 617 27.93 3.57 -3.47
CA ASN A 617 28.94 2.58 -3.82
C ASN A 617 30.25 2.82 -3.03
N PRO A 618 30.23 2.73 -1.69
CA PRO A 618 31.40 3.02 -0.86
C PRO A 618 32.56 2.04 -1.07
N SER A 619 32.29 0.89 -1.69
CA SER A 619 33.30 -0.11 -2.05
C SER A 619 34.07 0.22 -3.33
N ASP A 620 33.65 1.25 -4.06
CA ASP A 620 34.26 1.73 -5.31
C ASP A 620 34.42 0.63 -6.39
N LEU A 621 33.48 -0.30 -6.42
CA LEU A 621 33.52 -1.44 -7.33
C LEU A 621 32.74 -1.10 -8.62
N PRO A 622 33.22 -1.56 -9.78
CA PRO A 622 32.47 -1.44 -11.02
C PRO A 622 31.22 -2.34 -11.00
N GLY A 623 30.25 -2.05 -11.86
CA GLY A 623 28.98 -2.79 -11.87
C GLY A 623 28.01 -2.27 -12.92
N SER A 624 26.98 -3.07 -13.22
CA SER A 624 25.84 -2.63 -14.03
C SER A 624 24.59 -2.66 -13.19
N GLU A 625 23.87 -1.56 -13.22
CA GLU A 625 22.58 -1.36 -12.55
C GLU A 625 21.56 -0.89 -13.60
N GLU A 626 20.29 -0.93 -13.24
CA GLU A 626 19.19 -0.56 -14.13
C GLU A 626 18.16 0.29 -13.41
N LEU A 627 17.79 1.41 -14.02
CA LEU A 627 16.58 2.16 -13.68
C LEU A 627 15.49 1.77 -14.68
N ILE A 628 14.33 1.37 -14.17
CA ILE A 628 13.23 0.82 -14.96
C ILE A 628 11.98 1.64 -14.68
N VAL A 629 11.44 2.30 -15.71
CA VAL A 629 10.15 3.01 -15.66
C VAL A 629 9.10 2.16 -16.37
N LEU A 630 8.09 1.76 -15.60
CA LEU A 630 6.93 1.03 -16.06
C LEU A 630 5.76 2.00 -16.20
N SER A 631 5.04 1.94 -17.32
CA SER A 631 3.89 2.80 -17.56
C SER A 631 2.71 2.05 -18.16
N ALA A 632 1.53 2.22 -17.57
CA ALA A 632 0.27 1.74 -18.11
C ALA A 632 -0.69 2.93 -18.31
N PRO A 633 -1.35 3.07 -19.47
CA PRO A 633 -2.45 4.02 -19.63
C PRO A 633 -3.54 3.76 -18.58
N ALA A 634 -4.07 4.81 -17.95
CA ALA A 634 -5.24 4.68 -17.08
C ALA A 634 -6.47 4.32 -17.93
N VAL A 635 -7.25 3.35 -17.46
CA VAL A 635 -8.53 2.98 -18.08
C VAL A 635 -9.65 3.56 -17.24
N GLN A 636 -10.59 4.24 -17.88
CA GLN A 636 -11.76 4.79 -17.23
C GLN A 636 -12.57 3.67 -16.54
N GLY A 637 -12.95 3.86 -15.27
CA GLY A 637 -13.66 2.86 -14.48
C GLY A 637 -12.78 1.70 -13.97
N ALA A 638 -11.46 1.81 -14.08
CA ALA A 638 -10.52 0.78 -13.64
C ALA A 638 -9.60 1.32 -12.53
N PRO A 639 -9.31 0.55 -11.46
CA PRO A 639 -8.29 0.92 -10.47
C PRO A 639 -6.91 1.14 -11.09
N ARG A 640 -6.01 1.71 -10.28
CA ARG A 640 -4.63 1.97 -10.71
C ARG A 640 -3.84 0.69 -10.91
N THR A 641 -2.99 0.67 -11.92
CA THR A 641 -1.96 -0.35 -12.11
C THR A 641 -0.75 0.01 -11.26
N VAL A 642 -0.69 -0.49 -10.03
CA VAL A 642 0.44 -0.27 -9.11
C VAL A 642 1.40 -1.45 -9.20
N LEU A 643 2.67 -1.23 -9.59
CA LEU A 643 3.65 -2.30 -9.80
C LEU A 643 4.79 -2.32 -8.76
N THR A 644 4.67 -1.54 -7.68
CA THR A 644 5.70 -1.46 -6.63
C THR A 644 5.93 -2.78 -5.89
N ALA A 645 4.92 -3.66 -5.86
CA ALA A 645 5.06 -5.02 -5.34
C ALA A 645 6.07 -5.89 -6.12
N LEU A 646 6.57 -5.43 -7.28
CA LEU A 646 7.69 -6.06 -7.98
C LEU A 646 9.04 -5.84 -7.26
N ALA A 647 9.13 -4.85 -6.37
CA ALA A 647 10.29 -4.65 -5.51
C ALA A 647 10.42 -5.76 -4.46
N ASP A 648 11.61 -5.89 -3.88
CA ASP A 648 11.81 -6.74 -2.72
C ASP A 648 11.02 -6.19 -1.51
N PRO A 649 10.36 -7.07 -0.71
CA PRO A 649 9.59 -6.64 0.46
C PRO A 649 10.49 -5.80 1.39
N VAL A 650 9.94 -4.66 1.84
CA VAL A 650 10.64 -3.54 2.47
C VAL A 650 11.87 -3.98 3.29
N GLN A 651 13.04 -3.84 2.68
CA GLN A 651 14.27 -3.55 3.39
C GLN A 651 14.46 -2.05 3.24
N MET A 652 14.02 -1.26 4.24
CA MET A 652 14.59 0.07 4.37
C MET A 652 16.10 -0.15 4.52
N ARG A 653 16.89 0.40 3.61
CA ARG A 653 18.36 0.37 3.63
C ARG A 653 18.96 0.95 4.93
N ALA A 654 18.13 1.49 5.82
CA ALA A 654 18.43 1.93 7.18
C ALA A 654 17.96 0.93 8.27
N ALA A 655 18.23 -0.37 8.14
CA ALA A 655 18.21 -1.26 9.29
C ALA A 655 19.55 -1.14 10.04
N ALA A 656 19.49 -0.78 11.33
CA ALA A 656 20.67 -0.66 12.18
C ALA A 656 21.56 -1.93 12.09
N PRO A 657 22.90 -1.79 12.17
CA PRO A 657 23.85 -2.89 11.97
C PRO A 657 23.72 -4.06 12.96
N GLU A 658 22.83 -3.99 13.95
CA GLU A 658 22.73 -4.97 15.04
C GLU A 658 21.79 -6.16 14.76
N SER A 659 20.92 -6.08 13.76
CA SER A 659 20.10 -7.23 13.34
C SER A 659 20.84 -8.07 12.29
N GLY A 660 21.39 -9.22 12.70
CA GLY A 660 22.12 -10.11 11.80
C GLY A 660 21.27 -10.62 10.62
N PRO A 661 21.90 -11.04 9.50
CA PRO A 661 21.21 -11.42 8.26
C PRO A 661 20.13 -12.50 8.43
N LEU A 662 20.33 -13.40 9.40
CA LEU A 662 19.37 -14.45 9.75
C LEU A 662 18.05 -13.91 10.31
N ALA A 663 18.09 -12.89 11.17
CA ALA A 663 16.89 -12.28 11.71
C ALA A 663 16.10 -11.55 10.61
N GLN A 664 16.82 -10.88 9.70
CA GLN A 664 16.23 -10.20 8.55
C GLN A 664 15.60 -11.19 7.55
N TYR A 665 16.27 -12.31 7.27
CA TYR A 665 15.74 -13.37 6.42
C TYR A 665 14.51 -14.05 7.04
N LEU A 666 14.53 -14.35 8.34
CA LEU A 666 13.38 -14.94 9.03
C LEU A 666 12.19 -13.99 9.07
N MET A 667 12.41 -12.67 9.19
CA MET A 667 11.34 -11.68 9.08
C MET A 667 10.79 -11.58 7.65
N ALA A 668 11.64 -11.59 6.63
CA ALA A 668 11.21 -11.54 5.22
C ALA A 668 10.53 -12.84 4.75
N ALA A 669 10.97 -14.00 5.23
CA ALA A 669 10.37 -15.30 4.92
C ALA A 669 9.09 -15.57 5.73
N ALA A 670 8.94 -14.94 6.90
CA ALA A 670 7.71 -14.94 7.68
C ALA A 670 6.71 -13.86 7.22
N ASP A 671 7.14 -12.94 6.34
CA ASP A 671 6.27 -11.93 5.76
C ASP A 671 5.37 -12.57 4.69
N PRO A 672 4.04 -12.64 4.91
CA PRO A 672 3.13 -13.16 3.91
C PRO A 672 3.13 -12.34 2.61
N SER A 673 3.58 -11.07 2.64
CA SER A 673 3.74 -10.21 1.47
C SER A 673 4.82 -10.71 0.51
N ALA A 674 5.84 -11.41 1.03
CA ALA A 674 6.89 -12.00 0.21
C ALA A 674 6.39 -13.16 -0.67
N GLN A 675 5.29 -13.82 -0.26
CA GLN A 675 4.64 -14.90 -1.02
C GLN A 675 3.51 -14.41 -1.95
N GLN A 676 3.02 -13.19 -1.76
CA GLN A 676 1.92 -12.63 -2.55
C GLN A 676 2.27 -11.22 -3.03
N ARG A 677 2.95 -11.13 -4.18
CA ARG A 677 3.11 -9.89 -4.95
C ARG A 677 1.82 -9.61 -5.72
N ASN A 678 0.79 -9.25 -4.96
CA ASN A 678 -0.54 -9.00 -5.49
C ASN A 678 -0.52 -7.68 -6.26
N LEU A 679 -0.72 -7.76 -7.57
CA LEU A 679 -0.99 -6.59 -8.41
C LEU A 679 -2.49 -6.54 -8.70
N PRO A 680 -3.23 -5.53 -8.22
CA PRO A 680 -4.58 -5.28 -8.71
C PRO A 680 -4.48 -4.75 -10.15
N MET A 681 -4.66 -5.63 -11.12
CA MET A 681 -4.72 -5.31 -12.54
C MET A 681 -6.18 -5.39 -13.00
N PRO A 682 -6.86 -4.27 -13.24
CA PRO A 682 -8.26 -4.30 -13.65
C PRO A 682 -8.43 -4.49 -15.15
N GLY A 683 -8.93 -5.67 -15.54
CA GLY A 683 -9.52 -5.89 -16.86
C GLY A 683 -8.52 -6.13 -18.00
N ALA A 684 -8.90 -5.77 -19.23
CA ALA A 684 -8.02 -5.87 -20.39
C ALA A 684 -6.88 -4.86 -20.25
N VAL A 685 -5.75 -5.33 -19.73
CA VAL A 685 -4.61 -4.49 -19.37
C VAL A 685 -4.12 -3.71 -20.61
N PRO A 686 -4.09 -2.37 -20.56
CA PRO A 686 -3.50 -1.58 -21.61
C PRO A 686 -2.00 -1.89 -21.67
N ARG A 687 -1.43 -1.83 -22.87
CA ARG A 687 -0.05 -2.25 -23.11
C ARG A 687 0.91 -1.60 -22.12
N LEU A 688 1.61 -2.43 -21.34
CA LEU A 688 2.67 -1.98 -20.45
C LEU A 688 3.85 -1.47 -21.30
N GLU A 689 4.17 -0.19 -21.14
CA GLU A 689 5.38 0.43 -21.70
C GLU A 689 6.52 0.32 -20.68
N VAL A 690 7.70 -0.06 -21.16
CA VAL A 690 8.90 -0.23 -20.34
C VAL A 690 9.99 0.65 -20.91
N THR A 691 10.50 1.58 -20.10
CA THR A 691 11.68 2.39 -20.41
C THR A 691 12.80 1.98 -19.45
N ARG A 692 14.02 1.76 -19.97
CA ARG A 692 15.16 1.36 -19.14
C ARG A 692 16.35 2.28 -19.39
N PHE A 693 17.02 2.65 -18.31
CA PHE A 693 18.32 3.30 -18.34
C PHE A 693 19.35 2.35 -17.74
N ARG A 694 20.43 2.11 -18.49
CA ARG A 694 21.57 1.37 -17.96
C ARG A 694 22.42 2.33 -17.15
N ILE A 695 22.78 1.92 -15.94
CA ILE A 695 23.69 2.65 -15.06
C ILE A 695 24.97 1.83 -14.94
N SER A 696 26.10 2.45 -15.25
CA SER A 696 27.43 1.85 -15.12
C SER A 696 28.13 2.47 -13.93
N LEU A 697 28.44 1.67 -12.91
CA LEU A 697 29.27 2.12 -11.80
C LEU A 697 30.72 2.20 -12.27
N ALA A 698 31.32 3.38 -12.16
CA ALA A 698 32.73 3.61 -12.43
C ALA A 698 33.51 3.77 -11.12
N PRO A 699 34.71 3.17 -11.00
CA PRO A 699 35.59 3.44 -9.87
C PRO A 699 36.04 4.90 -9.82
N ALA A 700 36.37 5.38 -8.63
CA ALA A 700 36.85 6.73 -8.36
C ALA A 700 38.16 6.98 -9.14
N GLY A 701 38.14 7.99 -10.03
CA GLY A 701 39.30 8.40 -10.83
C GLY A 701 39.21 8.10 -12.33
N ILE A 702 38.13 7.47 -12.80
CA ILE A 702 37.81 7.33 -14.24
C ILE A 702 36.60 8.25 -14.52
N ARG A 703 36.85 9.48 -14.99
CA ARG A 703 35.81 10.38 -15.54
C ARG A 703 35.98 10.52 -17.04
#